data_AF-A0A2G0WHK6-F1
#
_entry.id   AF-A0A2G0WHK6-F1
#
_cell.length_a   1.000
_cell.length_b   1.000
_cell.length_c   1.000
_cell.angle_alpha   90.00
_cell.angle_beta   90.00
_cell.angle_gamma   90.00
#
_symmetry.space_group_name_H-M   'P 1'
#
loop_
_entity.id
_entity.type
_entity.pdbx_description
1 polymer ?
#
loop_
_entity_poly.entity_id
_entity_poly.type
_entity_poly.pdbx_seq_one_letter_code
_entity_poly.pdbx_strand_id
1 'polypeptide(L)'
;MFNPANRASFTLEIAGLEHDFRVLAFTAKESISRPFSVRIELVSERADLKLEDLLHRLAFLRFDADGNGLHGQIGEIAQGDSGKRFTHYFIHLVPSLKRLEYRSNHRIFQGKTVPEIIALVLKDHAIFSNGFAFRLREPCKPRDYCTQYQETDLHFVRRLCEEEGIHFHFQHSPDEHLLVFADDPIQLPVLKPAVAYVQSSGQVAETSVINRFNVRLATRSGKASHQTYHFQLPQVDLLSSAGGDGRKELEDYQYPASFTDFSVGTRQAQKALERNRSDVQLASGNSDQSALLSGHLFELTHPNPAWSQQWLLTSVFHEGKQPQVLEESMPRASGAFTQGYRNRFEAIPGKVPFRPPLRHRKPRVLGSQHAVVTGPQGEEIYCDEYGRVKVKFFWDREGKRNEHSSCWLRVATGWAHEQYGAVMIPRVGMEVIVGYFDADPDQPYVQACLPNAGTRTPLNLPVQNTQTVLKTQSSPGGAGFNELRIEDRKGAESISIRAQRNWSEHVLNDQSIQVDNQRQVKVTGLSSHELHGEEHHLTHGARKTQVLADDSLTVVGNQHISAASHLVSAATQVHLHSKVDVVINAGLNATIKAGGHWISISPAGIFSSVPIQLGGVPVSGMPAVPGLPAALIPQVALPANPSLIPDVQLNAIERGVSFCQVCADARKELS
;
A
#
# COMPACT_ATOMS: atom_id res chain seq x y z
N MET A 1 6.35 -63.12 -18.63
CA MET A 1 6.57 -63.99 -17.45
C MET A 1 5.36 -63.83 -16.54
N PHE A 2 4.55 -64.86 -16.31
CA PHE A 2 3.39 -64.77 -15.39
C PHE A 2 3.90 -64.43 -14.00
N ASN A 3 3.56 -63.26 -13.48
CA ASN A 3 3.67 -63.02 -12.04
C ASN A 3 2.71 -64.05 -11.39
N PRO A 4 3.17 -64.94 -10.50
CA PRO A 4 2.32 -65.98 -9.94
C PRO A 4 1.09 -65.33 -9.29
N ALA A 5 -0.10 -65.87 -9.58
CA ALA A 5 -1.42 -65.31 -9.25
C ALA A 5 -1.70 -65.07 -7.74
N ASN A 6 -0.72 -65.29 -6.86
CA ASN A 6 -0.83 -65.29 -5.40
C ASN A 6 0.05 -64.24 -4.67
N ARG A 7 0.70 -63.29 -5.35
CA ARG A 7 1.40 -62.18 -4.67
C ARG A 7 0.63 -60.87 -4.80
N ALA A 8 0.28 -60.28 -3.65
CA ALA A 8 -0.24 -58.92 -3.59
C ALA A 8 0.77 -57.96 -4.22
N SER A 9 0.39 -57.32 -5.32
CA SER A 9 1.19 -56.32 -6.04
C SER A 9 1.01 -54.93 -5.45
N PHE A 10 -0.12 -54.68 -4.77
CA PHE A 10 -0.39 -53.43 -4.06
C PHE A 10 -0.34 -53.64 -2.56
N THR A 11 0.47 -52.83 -1.87
CA THR A 11 0.60 -52.85 -0.41
C THR A 11 0.45 -51.44 0.14
N LEU A 12 -0.06 -51.35 1.36
CA LEU A 12 -0.11 -50.12 2.13
C LEU A 12 0.79 -50.29 3.33
N GLU A 13 1.71 -49.37 3.55
CA GLU A 13 2.58 -49.33 4.72
C GLU A 13 2.20 -48.09 5.54
N ILE A 14 1.78 -48.26 6.81
CA ILE A 14 1.40 -47.13 7.69
C ILE A 14 2.48 -46.94 8.76
N ALA A 15 3.01 -45.73 8.85
CA ALA A 15 4.11 -45.41 9.76
C ALA A 15 3.75 -45.67 11.23
N GLY A 16 4.59 -46.47 11.89
CA GLY A 16 4.51 -46.75 13.32
C GLY A 16 3.26 -47.53 13.75
N LEU A 17 2.61 -48.25 12.84
CA LEU A 17 1.43 -49.07 13.14
C LEU A 17 1.54 -50.44 12.47
N GLU A 18 1.54 -51.51 13.26
CA GLU A 18 1.34 -52.85 12.75
C GLU A 18 -0.15 -53.07 12.42
N HIS A 19 -0.43 -53.49 11.20
CA HIS A 19 -1.78 -53.71 10.71
C HIS A 19 -1.83 -54.91 9.73
N ASP A 20 -3.01 -55.46 9.52
CA ASP A 20 -3.29 -56.55 8.59
C ASP A 20 -4.03 -56.09 7.32
N PHE A 21 -4.13 -54.77 7.08
CA PHE A 21 -4.76 -54.22 5.88
C PHE A 21 -4.22 -54.82 4.59
N ARG A 22 -5.13 -55.27 3.74
CA ARG A 22 -4.86 -55.69 2.36
C ARG A 22 -5.52 -54.73 1.39
N VAL A 23 -4.78 -54.27 0.39
CA VAL A 23 -5.30 -53.35 -0.62
C VAL A 23 -6.21 -54.12 -1.58
N LEU A 24 -7.49 -53.76 -1.59
CA LEU A 24 -8.50 -54.31 -2.50
C LEU A 24 -8.52 -53.55 -3.82
N ALA A 25 -8.59 -52.22 -3.74
CA ALA A 25 -8.58 -51.33 -4.88
C ALA A 25 -8.08 -49.95 -4.48
N PHE A 26 -7.64 -49.16 -5.45
CA PHE A 26 -7.37 -47.75 -5.23
C PHE A 26 -7.61 -46.92 -6.49
N THR A 27 -7.89 -45.64 -6.28
CA THR A 27 -7.80 -44.61 -7.32
C THR A 27 -6.93 -43.47 -6.81
N ALA A 28 -5.95 -43.06 -7.60
CA ALA A 28 -5.10 -41.91 -7.27
C ALA A 28 -5.20 -40.85 -8.34
N LYS A 29 -5.31 -39.59 -7.93
CA LYS A 29 -5.27 -38.42 -8.81
C LYS A 29 -4.10 -37.56 -8.41
N GLU A 30 -3.20 -37.30 -9.34
CA GLU A 30 -2.13 -36.33 -9.18
C GLU A 30 -2.06 -35.39 -10.39
N SER A 31 -1.60 -34.16 -10.14
CA SER A 31 -1.46 -33.14 -11.17
C SER A 31 -0.51 -32.05 -10.69
N ILE A 32 0.25 -31.47 -11.62
CA ILE A 32 1.06 -30.30 -11.33
C ILE A 32 0.17 -29.16 -10.78
N SER A 33 0.66 -28.51 -9.74
CA SER A 33 0.02 -27.43 -9.00
C SER A 33 -1.29 -27.82 -8.31
N ARG A 34 -1.50 -29.10 -8.02
CA ARG A 34 -2.61 -29.59 -7.20
C ARG A 34 -2.11 -30.63 -6.18
N PRO A 35 -2.63 -30.62 -4.93
CA PRO A 35 -2.47 -31.75 -4.03
C PRO A 35 -3.00 -33.02 -4.67
N PHE A 36 -2.22 -34.10 -4.60
CA PHE A 36 -2.72 -35.40 -4.99
C PHE A 36 -3.80 -35.88 -4.01
N SER A 37 -4.58 -36.86 -4.46
CA SER A 37 -5.67 -37.45 -3.68
C SER A 37 -5.76 -38.92 -4.03
N VAL A 38 -5.54 -39.79 -3.04
CA VAL A 38 -5.61 -41.23 -3.20
C VAL A 38 -6.76 -41.79 -2.36
N ARG A 39 -7.63 -42.54 -2.99
CA ARG A 39 -8.72 -43.27 -2.35
C ARG A 39 -8.35 -44.74 -2.35
N ILE A 40 -8.24 -45.35 -1.17
CA ILE A 40 -7.79 -46.72 -0.99
C ILE A 40 -8.91 -47.51 -0.34
N GLU A 41 -9.30 -48.60 -0.99
CA GLU A 41 -10.21 -49.60 -0.44
C GLU A 41 -9.37 -50.73 0.13
N LEU A 42 -9.61 -51.03 1.40
CA LEU A 42 -8.85 -51.97 2.21
C LEU A 42 -9.79 -53.03 2.78
N VAL A 43 -9.22 -54.18 3.08
CA VAL A 43 -9.87 -55.21 3.90
C VAL A 43 -8.93 -55.65 5.02
N SER A 44 -9.49 -55.96 6.18
CA SER A 44 -8.78 -56.44 7.37
C SER A 44 -9.62 -57.54 8.05
N GLU A 45 -8.97 -58.52 8.69
CA GLU A 45 -9.67 -59.53 9.50
C GLU A 45 -10.12 -58.93 10.85
N ARG A 46 -9.55 -57.78 11.23
CA ARG A 46 -9.90 -57.02 12.43
C ARG A 46 -11.07 -56.08 12.14
N ALA A 47 -12.15 -56.23 12.92
CA ALA A 47 -13.32 -55.35 12.85
C ALA A 47 -13.30 -54.23 13.91
N ASP A 48 -12.30 -54.25 14.80
CA ASP A 48 -12.19 -53.44 16.02
C ASP A 48 -11.05 -52.41 15.98
N LEU A 49 -10.56 -52.09 14.78
CA LEU A 49 -9.52 -51.08 14.60
C LEU A 49 -10.00 -49.71 15.10
N LYS A 50 -9.22 -49.08 15.98
CA LYS A 50 -9.45 -47.71 16.43
C LYS A 50 -9.09 -46.73 15.32
N LEU A 51 -10.11 -46.16 14.68
CA LEU A 51 -9.94 -45.30 13.51
C LEU A 51 -9.16 -44.01 13.84
N GLU A 52 -9.33 -43.50 15.05
CA GLU A 52 -8.67 -42.29 15.54
C GLU A 52 -7.14 -42.45 15.56
N ASP A 53 -6.65 -43.65 15.87
CA ASP A 53 -5.22 -43.95 15.91
C ASP A 53 -4.58 -43.91 14.52
N LEU A 54 -5.37 -44.04 13.44
CA LEU A 54 -4.91 -44.05 12.05
C LEU A 54 -4.89 -42.66 11.42
N LEU A 55 -5.74 -41.74 11.89
CA LEU A 55 -5.84 -40.39 11.35
C LEU A 55 -4.50 -39.65 11.51
N HIS A 56 -4.14 -38.84 10.51
CA HIS A 56 -2.89 -38.07 10.47
C HIS A 56 -1.59 -38.88 10.42
N ARG A 57 -1.63 -40.22 10.44
CA ARG A 57 -0.42 -41.02 10.20
C ARG A 57 0.04 -40.90 8.76
N LEU A 58 1.35 -41.03 8.57
CA LEU A 58 1.96 -41.13 7.27
C LEU A 58 1.80 -42.55 6.73
N ALA A 59 1.59 -42.70 5.43
CA ALA A 59 1.50 -43.99 4.78
C ALA A 59 2.00 -43.96 3.34
N PHE A 60 2.50 -45.10 2.88
CA PHE A 60 2.94 -45.32 1.51
C PHE A 60 2.08 -46.38 0.82
N LEU A 61 1.39 -45.97 -0.23
CA LEU A 61 0.70 -46.90 -1.13
C LEU A 61 1.65 -47.29 -2.26
N ARG A 62 2.07 -48.55 -2.28
CA ARG A 62 2.92 -49.13 -3.31
C ARG A 62 2.08 -49.68 -4.47
N PHE A 63 2.46 -49.33 -5.70
CA PHE A 63 1.82 -49.76 -6.94
C PHE A 63 2.45 -51.03 -7.54
N ASP A 64 3.73 -51.29 -7.28
CA ASP A 64 4.45 -52.43 -7.85
C ASP A 64 5.63 -52.91 -6.98
N ALA A 65 6.30 -53.97 -7.44
CA ALA A 65 7.49 -54.51 -6.78
C ALA A 65 8.73 -53.59 -6.93
N ASP A 66 8.75 -52.73 -7.95
CA ASP A 66 9.86 -51.80 -8.23
C ASP A 66 9.86 -50.59 -7.28
N GLY A 67 8.84 -50.47 -6.43
CA GLY A 67 8.72 -49.44 -5.39
C GLY A 67 8.10 -48.14 -5.87
N ASN A 68 7.43 -48.15 -7.03
CA ASN A 68 6.63 -47.01 -7.45
C ASN A 68 5.39 -46.91 -6.57
N GLY A 69 5.04 -45.71 -6.14
CA GLY A 69 3.93 -45.51 -5.21
C GLY A 69 3.78 -44.06 -4.77
N LEU A 70 2.79 -43.81 -3.92
CA LEU A 70 2.50 -42.49 -3.38
C LEU A 70 2.57 -42.50 -1.85
N HIS A 71 3.48 -41.70 -1.32
CA HIS A 71 3.56 -41.38 0.09
C HIS A 71 2.68 -40.17 0.44
N GLY A 72 1.93 -40.26 1.54
CA GLY A 72 1.07 -39.18 2.00
C GLY A 72 0.68 -39.33 3.46
N GLN A 73 -0.30 -38.54 3.87
CA GLN A 73 -0.91 -38.53 5.19
C GLN A 73 -2.37 -38.98 5.11
N ILE A 74 -2.82 -39.77 6.09
CA ILE A 74 -4.20 -40.21 6.20
C ILE A 74 -5.06 -39.00 6.62
N GLY A 75 -5.85 -38.49 5.68
CA GLY A 75 -6.75 -37.34 5.88
C GLY A 75 -8.18 -37.75 6.26
N GLU A 76 -8.60 -38.95 5.86
CA GLU A 76 -9.89 -39.54 6.21
C GLU A 76 -9.71 -41.05 6.34
N ILE A 77 -10.42 -41.65 7.29
CA ILE A 77 -10.55 -43.09 7.39
C ILE A 77 -11.99 -43.44 7.78
N ALA A 78 -12.53 -44.49 7.17
CA ALA A 78 -13.86 -44.99 7.47
C ALA A 78 -13.86 -46.52 7.51
N GLN A 79 -14.71 -47.08 8.37
CA GLN A 79 -15.05 -48.49 8.39
C GLN A 79 -16.38 -48.69 7.64
N GLY A 80 -16.38 -49.63 6.70
CA GLY A 80 -17.57 -50.09 5.98
C GLY A 80 -18.15 -51.37 6.59
N ASP A 81 -18.82 -52.16 5.76
CA ASP A 81 -19.45 -53.40 6.20
C ASP A 81 -18.43 -54.45 6.67
N SER A 82 -18.78 -55.14 7.76
CA SER A 82 -18.09 -56.35 8.22
C SER A 82 -18.72 -57.59 7.58
N GLY A 83 -17.98 -58.21 6.66
CA GLY A 83 -18.35 -59.48 6.05
C GLY A 83 -18.05 -60.69 6.95
N LYS A 84 -18.16 -61.91 6.39
CA LYS A 84 -17.93 -63.15 7.15
C LYS A 84 -16.49 -63.32 7.68
N ARG A 85 -15.51 -62.80 6.95
CA ARG A 85 -14.08 -62.90 7.28
C ARG A 85 -13.37 -61.56 7.30
N PHE A 86 -13.72 -60.67 6.39
CA PHE A 86 -13.07 -59.38 6.25
C PHE A 86 -14.03 -58.23 6.56
N THR A 87 -13.52 -57.21 7.23
CA THR A 87 -14.15 -55.89 7.36
C THR A 87 -13.57 -54.94 6.33
N HIS A 88 -14.43 -54.20 5.65
CA HIS A 88 -14.02 -53.20 4.66
C HIS A 88 -13.62 -51.89 5.34
N TYR A 89 -12.54 -51.30 4.86
CA TYR A 89 -12.07 -49.99 5.29
C TYR A 89 -11.77 -49.11 4.09
N PHE A 90 -11.89 -47.80 4.29
CA PHE A 90 -11.60 -46.78 3.31
C PHE A 90 -10.59 -45.80 3.89
N ILE A 91 -9.54 -45.49 3.14
CA ILE A 91 -8.55 -44.46 3.49
C ILE A 91 -8.47 -43.42 2.37
N HIS A 92 -8.52 -42.15 2.76
CA HIS A 92 -8.15 -41.02 1.91
C HIS A 92 -6.75 -40.55 2.26
N LEU A 93 -5.79 -40.82 1.39
CA LEU A 93 -4.40 -40.39 1.51
C LEU A 93 -4.19 -39.08 0.74
N VAL A 94 -3.63 -38.08 1.39
CA VAL A 94 -3.41 -36.72 0.86
C VAL A 94 -1.99 -36.22 1.21
N PRO A 95 -1.42 -35.24 0.50
CA PRO A 95 -0.13 -34.67 0.93
C PRO A 95 -0.29 -33.87 2.21
N SER A 96 0.81 -33.72 2.96
CA SER A 96 0.91 -32.84 4.13
C SER A 96 0.47 -31.40 3.82
N LEU A 97 0.64 -30.95 2.56
CA LEU A 97 0.21 -29.65 2.05
C LEU A 97 -1.32 -29.46 2.13
N LYS A 98 -2.12 -30.52 2.06
CA LYS A 98 -3.59 -30.45 2.09
C LYS A 98 -4.12 -29.86 3.40
N ARG A 99 -3.38 -30.02 4.51
CA ARG A 99 -3.75 -29.47 5.83
C ARG A 99 -3.92 -27.95 5.84
N LEU A 100 -3.22 -27.24 4.95
CA LEU A 100 -3.33 -25.79 4.81
C LEU A 100 -4.73 -25.33 4.39
N GLU A 101 -5.61 -26.23 3.93
CA GLU A 101 -7.00 -25.90 3.61
C GLU A 101 -7.86 -25.66 4.86
N TYR A 102 -7.46 -26.18 6.02
CA TYR A 102 -8.23 -26.10 7.26
C TYR A 102 -7.91 -24.87 8.11
N ARG A 103 -6.95 -24.03 7.68
CA ARG A 103 -6.61 -22.77 8.36
C ARG A 103 -6.82 -21.59 7.41
N SER A 104 -7.62 -20.63 7.85
CA SER A 104 -7.75 -19.31 7.22
C SER A 104 -7.19 -18.22 8.13
N ASN A 105 -6.59 -17.20 7.54
CA ASN A 105 -5.87 -16.17 8.29
C ASN A 105 -5.93 -14.79 7.63
N HIS A 106 -5.55 -13.77 8.40
CA HIS A 106 -5.28 -12.42 7.95
C HIS A 106 -3.85 -12.05 8.33
N ARG A 107 -3.00 -11.77 7.34
CA ARG A 107 -1.57 -11.50 7.57
C ARG A 107 -1.02 -10.52 6.53
N ILE A 108 0.01 -9.80 6.95
CA ILE A 108 0.76 -8.87 6.10
C ILE A 108 2.21 -9.35 6.04
N PHE A 109 2.73 -9.49 4.83
CA PHE A 109 4.12 -9.78 4.54
C PHE A 109 4.75 -8.57 3.83
N GLN A 110 5.91 -8.12 4.31
CA GLN A 110 6.60 -6.93 3.78
C GLN A 110 8.07 -7.24 3.52
N GLY A 111 8.58 -6.78 2.39
CA GLY A 111 9.98 -6.95 1.99
C GLY A 111 10.39 -8.42 1.86
N LYS A 112 9.47 -9.29 1.44
CA LYS A 112 9.70 -10.74 1.28
C LYS A 112 9.39 -11.19 -0.13
N THR A 113 10.20 -12.09 -0.64
CA THR A 113 9.95 -12.81 -1.88
C THR A 113 8.82 -13.83 -1.69
N VAL A 114 8.15 -14.22 -2.77
CA VAL A 114 7.11 -15.25 -2.70
C VAL A 114 7.61 -16.59 -2.13
N PRO A 115 8.80 -17.11 -2.49
CA PRO A 115 9.36 -18.29 -1.84
C PRO A 115 9.54 -18.16 -0.32
N GLU A 116 9.99 -17.00 0.17
CA GLU A 116 10.11 -16.75 1.61
C GLU A 116 8.74 -16.70 2.30
N ILE A 117 7.74 -16.10 1.66
CA ILE A 117 6.36 -16.07 2.18
C ILE A 117 5.80 -17.50 2.26
N ILE A 118 5.92 -18.27 1.18
CA ILE A 118 5.47 -19.67 1.14
C ILE A 118 6.19 -20.49 2.21
N ALA A 119 7.51 -20.35 2.38
CA ALA A 119 8.27 -21.06 3.40
C ALA A 119 7.78 -20.75 4.82
N LEU A 120 7.43 -19.48 5.12
CA LEU A 120 6.86 -19.10 6.42
C LEU A 120 5.49 -19.75 6.64
N VAL A 121 4.62 -19.76 5.63
CA VAL A 121 3.30 -20.39 5.70
C VAL A 121 3.44 -21.91 5.89
N LEU A 122 4.35 -22.57 5.18
CA LEU A 122 4.61 -24.01 5.33
C LEU A 122 5.16 -24.35 6.72
N LYS A 123 6.07 -23.53 7.25
CA LYS A 123 6.63 -23.69 8.60
C LYS A 123 5.55 -23.66 9.68
N ASP A 124 4.55 -22.80 9.53
CA ASP A 124 3.42 -22.72 10.46
C ASP A 124 2.55 -24.01 10.49
N HIS A 125 2.70 -24.87 9.48
CA HIS A 125 2.05 -26.19 9.37
C HIS A 125 3.01 -27.36 9.61
N ALA A 126 4.16 -27.09 10.25
CA ALA A 126 5.22 -28.06 10.52
C ALA A 126 5.77 -28.75 9.26
N ILE A 127 5.75 -28.06 8.12
CA ILE A 127 6.44 -28.47 6.90
C ILE A 127 7.74 -27.66 6.83
N PHE A 128 8.82 -28.25 7.36
CA PHE A 128 10.13 -27.60 7.45
C PHE A 128 10.96 -27.76 6.17
N SER A 129 12.18 -27.24 6.15
CA SER A 129 13.04 -27.14 4.97
C SER A 129 13.44 -28.48 4.33
N ASN A 130 13.24 -29.61 5.00
CA ASN A 130 13.40 -30.95 4.42
C ASN A 130 12.13 -31.45 3.70
N GLY A 131 10.96 -30.88 3.98
CA GLY A 131 9.67 -31.27 3.39
C GLY A 131 9.31 -30.52 2.10
N PHE A 132 10.09 -29.52 1.70
CA PHE A 132 9.91 -28.82 0.43
C PHE A 132 11.23 -28.33 -0.17
N ALA A 133 11.25 -28.09 -1.49
CA ALA A 133 12.39 -27.52 -2.19
C ALA A 133 11.95 -26.48 -3.23
N PHE A 134 12.68 -25.37 -3.32
CA PHE A 134 12.55 -24.40 -4.40
C PHE A 134 13.65 -24.64 -5.45
N ARG A 135 13.27 -25.14 -6.62
CA ARG A 135 14.12 -25.27 -7.80
C ARG A 135 13.67 -24.17 -8.76
N LEU A 136 14.13 -22.94 -8.56
CA LEU A 136 13.70 -21.79 -9.36
C LEU A 136 14.88 -21.27 -10.16
N ARG A 137 14.70 -21.07 -11.47
CA ARG A 137 15.70 -20.48 -12.34
C ARG A 137 15.63 -18.96 -12.28
N GLU A 138 14.42 -18.40 -12.19
CA GLU A 138 14.22 -16.98 -12.11
C GLU A 138 14.20 -16.49 -10.65
N PRO A 139 14.96 -15.45 -10.30
CA PRO A 139 14.86 -14.86 -8.97
C PRO A 139 13.53 -14.08 -8.83
N CYS A 140 12.81 -14.36 -7.74
CA CYS A 140 11.64 -13.58 -7.32
C CYS A 140 12.08 -12.28 -6.66
N LYS A 141 11.47 -11.15 -7.02
CA LYS A 141 11.71 -9.88 -6.33
C LYS A 141 10.93 -9.84 -5.00
N PRO A 142 11.47 -9.22 -3.94
CA PRO A 142 10.70 -8.96 -2.73
C PRO A 142 9.48 -8.09 -3.03
N ARG A 143 8.35 -8.42 -2.42
CA ARG A 143 7.13 -7.61 -2.47
C ARG A 143 7.16 -6.58 -1.35
N ASP A 144 6.94 -5.32 -1.69
CA ASP A 144 6.86 -4.23 -0.70
C ASP A 144 5.72 -4.49 0.30
N TYR A 145 4.60 -5.00 -0.20
CA TYR A 145 3.41 -5.29 0.58
C TYR A 145 2.64 -6.47 -0.05
N CYS A 146 2.36 -7.51 0.74
CA CYS A 146 1.59 -8.68 0.31
C CYS A 146 0.70 -9.19 1.44
N THR A 147 -0.58 -9.31 1.17
CA THR A 147 -1.62 -9.58 2.17
C THR A 147 -2.26 -10.93 1.88
N GLN A 148 -2.32 -11.74 2.92
CA GLN A 148 -3.24 -12.87 3.00
C GLN A 148 -4.53 -12.33 3.64
N TYR A 149 -5.62 -12.27 2.90
CA TYR A 149 -6.86 -11.66 3.37
C TYR A 149 -8.04 -12.61 3.17
N GLN A 150 -8.63 -13.10 4.26
CA GLN A 150 -9.84 -13.96 4.22
C GLN A 150 -9.72 -15.15 3.25
N GLU A 151 -8.57 -15.80 3.21
CA GLU A 151 -8.32 -17.00 2.41
C GLU A 151 -7.63 -18.08 3.25
N THR A 152 -7.71 -19.32 2.80
CA THR A 152 -6.98 -20.42 3.45
C THR A 152 -5.49 -20.33 3.14
N ASP A 153 -4.65 -20.89 4.00
CA ASP A 153 -3.20 -20.92 3.76
C ASP A 153 -2.89 -21.65 2.42
N LEU A 154 -3.69 -22.66 2.07
CA LEU A 154 -3.53 -23.40 0.81
C LEU A 154 -3.92 -22.56 -0.40
N HIS A 155 -5.02 -21.81 -0.29
CA HIS A 155 -5.45 -20.88 -1.33
C HIS A 155 -4.38 -19.80 -1.56
N PHE A 156 -3.84 -19.23 -0.48
CA PHE A 156 -2.80 -18.21 -0.52
C PHE A 156 -1.53 -18.71 -1.22
N VAL A 157 -0.99 -19.87 -0.82
CA VAL A 157 0.20 -20.46 -1.45
C VAL A 157 -0.03 -20.70 -2.95
N ARG A 158 -1.17 -21.27 -3.33
CA ARG A 158 -1.47 -21.55 -4.74
C ARG A 158 -1.64 -20.28 -5.56
N ARG A 159 -2.31 -19.27 -5.03
CA ARG A 159 -2.46 -17.98 -5.68
C ARG A 159 -1.10 -17.30 -5.91
N LEU A 160 -0.21 -17.30 -4.91
CA LEU A 160 1.13 -16.75 -5.07
C LEU A 160 1.95 -17.52 -6.12
N CYS A 161 1.86 -18.85 -6.13
CA CYS A 161 2.43 -19.69 -7.18
C CYS A 161 1.89 -19.33 -8.57
N GLU A 162 0.58 -19.15 -8.68
CA GLU A 162 -0.09 -18.75 -9.92
C GLU A 162 0.37 -17.37 -10.41
N GLU A 163 0.45 -16.38 -9.53
CA GLU A 163 0.92 -15.02 -9.82
C GLU A 163 2.37 -15.00 -10.31
N GLU A 164 3.28 -15.73 -9.64
CA GLU A 164 4.70 -15.79 -10.02
C GLU A 164 4.99 -16.77 -11.16
N GLY A 165 4.02 -17.57 -11.59
CA GLY A 165 4.22 -18.63 -12.59
C GLY A 165 5.07 -19.80 -12.09
N ILE A 166 5.08 -20.03 -10.77
CA ILE A 166 5.76 -21.14 -10.10
C ILE A 166 4.77 -22.30 -9.99
N HIS A 167 5.11 -23.45 -10.53
CA HIS A 167 4.31 -24.65 -10.34
C HIS A 167 4.89 -25.52 -9.21
N PHE A 168 4.12 -26.48 -8.72
CA PHE A 168 4.62 -27.45 -7.76
C PHE A 168 4.20 -28.88 -8.09
N HIS A 169 4.99 -29.85 -7.66
CA HIS A 169 4.70 -31.28 -7.78
C HIS A 169 5.25 -32.01 -6.55
N PHE A 170 5.02 -33.32 -6.48
CA PHE A 170 5.48 -34.16 -5.37
C PHE A 170 6.46 -35.21 -5.88
N GLN A 171 7.54 -35.42 -5.12
CA GLN A 171 8.46 -36.55 -5.30
C GLN A 171 8.27 -37.49 -4.11
N HIS A 172 8.11 -38.78 -4.39
CA HIS A 172 7.75 -39.77 -3.38
C HIS A 172 8.89 -40.76 -3.16
N SER A 173 9.12 -41.09 -1.89
CA SER A 173 9.87 -42.26 -1.44
C SER A 173 8.97 -43.07 -0.50
N PRO A 174 9.34 -44.29 -0.09
CA PRO A 174 8.58 -45.04 0.91
C PRO A 174 8.40 -44.29 2.24
N ASP A 175 9.38 -43.46 2.62
CA ASP A 175 9.43 -42.81 3.93
C ASP A 175 8.89 -41.36 3.93
N GLU A 176 8.91 -40.68 2.78
CA GLU A 176 8.53 -39.27 2.69
C GLU A 176 7.97 -38.83 1.33
N HIS A 177 7.31 -37.67 1.32
CA HIS A 177 6.97 -36.97 0.08
C HIS A 177 7.51 -35.54 0.12
N LEU A 178 8.28 -35.16 -0.90
CA LEU A 178 8.88 -33.84 -1.02
C LEU A 178 8.01 -32.95 -1.90
N LEU A 179 7.61 -31.79 -1.39
CA LEU A 179 6.93 -30.75 -2.18
C LEU A 179 7.96 -29.92 -2.96
N VAL A 180 7.97 -30.02 -4.28
CA VAL A 180 8.94 -29.32 -5.12
C VAL A 180 8.26 -28.19 -5.87
N PHE A 181 8.73 -26.96 -5.66
CA PHE A 181 8.36 -25.78 -6.43
C PHE A 181 9.35 -25.57 -7.56
N ALA A 182 8.87 -25.37 -8.79
CA ALA A 182 9.70 -25.17 -9.96
C ALA A 182 9.09 -24.15 -10.96
N ASP A 183 9.94 -23.60 -11.82
CA ASP A 183 9.55 -22.64 -12.86
C ASP A 183 10.12 -22.98 -14.25
N ASP A 184 11.04 -23.93 -14.37
CA ASP A 184 11.66 -24.29 -15.65
C ASP A 184 11.68 -25.82 -15.83
N PRO A 185 11.29 -26.36 -17.01
CA PRO A 185 11.35 -27.79 -17.29
C PRO A 185 12.72 -28.44 -17.09
N ILE A 186 13.82 -27.69 -17.22
CA ILE A 186 15.19 -28.20 -17.03
C ILE A 186 15.42 -28.76 -15.62
N GLN A 187 14.66 -28.30 -14.63
CA GLN A 187 14.78 -28.72 -13.22
C GLN A 187 13.93 -29.95 -12.88
N LEU A 188 13.13 -30.44 -13.84
CA LEU A 188 12.22 -31.54 -13.63
C LEU A 188 12.91 -32.90 -13.82
N PRO A 189 12.60 -33.90 -12.98
CA PRO A 189 13.16 -35.24 -13.10
C PRO A 189 12.71 -35.92 -14.40
N VAL A 190 13.61 -36.69 -15.01
CA VAL A 190 13.33 -37.51 -16.21
C VAL A 190 13.21 -38.98 -15.80
N LEU A 191 12.06 -39.57 -16.09
CA LEU A 191 11.79 -41.00 -15.91
C LEU A 191 12.63 -41.83 -16.88
N LYS A 192 13.22 -42.91 -16.37
CA LYS A 192 14.01 -43.87 -17.14
C LYS A 192 13.54 -45.29 -16.85
N PRO A 193 13.65 -46.23 -17.81
CA PRO A 193 14.06 -46.03 -19.21
C PRO A 193 12.96 -45.35 -20.06
N ALA A 194 13.25 -45.06 -21.34
CA ALA A 194 12.27 -44.56 -22.28
C ALA A 194 11.06 -45.51 -22.40
N VAL A 195 9.87 -44.95 -22.52
CA VAL A 195 8.61 -45.71 -22.55
C VAL A 195 8.18 -45.90 -24.01
N ALA A 196 7.94 -47.16 -24.40
CA ALA A 196 7.49 -47.48 -25.75
C ALA A 196 5.97 -47.32 -25.89
N TYR A 197 5.53 -46.79 -27.03
CA TYR A 197 4.14 -46.89 -27.46
C TYR A 197 3.91 -48.23 -28.18
N VAL A 198 2.97 -49.02 -27.68
CA VAL A 198 2.55 -50.28 -28.31
C VAL A 198 1.03 -50.31 -28.38
N GLN A 199 0.47 -50.21 -29.58
CA GLN A 199 -0.97 -50.23 -29.77
C GLN A 199 -1.57 -51.54 -29.22
N SER A 200 -2.61 -51.42 -28.38
CA SER A 200 -3.27 -52.58 -27.78
C SER A 200 -3.82 -53.52 -28.86
N SER A 201 -3.26 -54.74 -28.93
CA SER A 201 -3.68 -55.81 -29.87
C SER A 201 -4.53 -56.90 -29.19
N GLY A 202 -4.92 -56.70 -27.92
CA GLY A 202 -5.60 -57.71 -27.09
C GLY A 202 -4.65 -58.74 -26.44
N GLN A 203 -3.35 -58.71 -26.77
CA GLN A 203 -2.31 -59.47 -26.07
C GLN A 203 -1.66 -58.61 -24.99
N VAL A 204 -1.26 -59.23 -23.88
CA VAL A 204 -0.53 -58.57 -22.79
C VAL A 204 0.91 -58.36 -23.24
N ALA A 205 1.38 -57.10 -23.27
CA ALA A 205 2.77 -56.79 -23.58
C ALA A 205 3.70 -57.39 -22.51
N GLU A 206 4.91 -57.82 -22.90
CA GLU A 206 5.87 -58.41 -21.95
C GLU A 206 6.49 -57.37 -21.00
N THR A 207 6.41 -56.08 -21.35
CA THR A 207 6.88 -54.92 -20.59
C THR A 207 5.79 -53.86 -20.49
N SER A 208 5.84 -53.02 -19.46
CA SER A 208 4.89 -51.91 -19.30
C SER A 208 5.05 -50.89 -20.42
N VAL A 209 3.94 -50.52 -21.06
CA VAL A 209 3.87 -49.71 -22.29
C VAL A 209 2.81 -48.63 -22.20
N ILE A 210 2.93 -47.62 -23.06
CA ILE A 210 1.83 -46.71 -23.35
C ILE A 210 1.01 -47.34 -24.49
N ASN A 211 -0.23 -47.72 -24.20
CA ASN A 211 -1.06 -48.44 -25.17
C ASN A 211 -2.02 -47.55 -25.97
N ARG A 212 -2.20 -46.30 -25.52
CA ARG A 212 -2.92 -45.26 -26.25
C ARG A 212 -2.18 -43.93 -26.07
N PHE A 213 -1.98 -43.21 -27.17
CA PHE A 213 -1.38 -41.88 -27.16
C PHE A 213 -2.06 -41.00 -28.21
N ASN A 214 -2.82 -40.00 -27.78
CA ASN A 214 -3.49 -39.04 -28.66
C ASN A 214 -2.89 -37.65 -28.44
N VAL A 215 -2.59 -36.95 -29.53
CA VAL A 215 -2.11 -35.56 -29.49
C VAL A 215 -3.19 -34.63 -30.03
N ARG A 216 -3.51 -33.58 -29.28
CA ARG A 216 -4.44 -32.51 -29.65
C ARG A 216 -3.67 -31.21 -29.85
N LEU A 217 -4.01 -30.47 -30.90
CA LEU A 217 -3.65 -29.06 -31.05
C LEU A 217 -4.89 -28.17 -30.83
N ALA A 218 -4.73 -27.00 -30.22
CA ALA A 218 -5.78 -25.98 -30.24
C ALA A 218 -5.26 -24.56 -30.27
N THR A 219 -6.12 -23.67 -30.77
CA THR A 219 -5.94 -22.23 -30.75
C THR A 219 -5.84 -21.70 -29.33
N ARG A 220 -4.87 -20.83 -29.10
CA ARG A 220 -4.62 -20.07 -27.88
C ARG A 220 -4.21 -18.65 -28.24
N SER A 221 -4.24 -17.74 -27.27
CA SER A 221 -3.78 -16.36 -27.44
C SER A 221 -2.33 -16.33 -27.95
N GLY A 222 -2.07 -15.45 -28.92
CA GLY A 222 -0.73 -15.26 -29.50
C GLY A 222 0.03 -14.08 -28.89
N LYS A 223 -0.66 -13.25 -28.09
CA LYS A 223 -0.12 -12.06 -27.42
C LYS A 223 -0.70 -11.96 -26.01
N ALA A 224 0.12 -11.49 -25.08
CA ALA A 224 -0.32 -11.06 -23.75
C ALA A 224 0.21 -9.65 -23.47
N SER A 225 -0.63 -8.78 -22.90
CA SER A 225 -0.29 -7.39 -22.58
C SER A 225 -0.80 -7.01 -21.20
N HIS A 226 0.07 -6.42 -20.40
CA HIS A 226 -0.24 -6.01 -19.04
C HIS A 226 -0.02 -4.50 -18.91
N GLN A 227 -1.02 -3.79 -18.41
CA GLN A 227 -0.94 -2.35 -18.16
C GLN A 227 -1.17 -2.05 -16.69
N THR A 228 -0.50 -1.01 -16.20
CA THR A 228 -0.64 -0.57 -14.81
C THR A 228 -0.41 0.93 -14.68
N TYR A 229 -0.74 1.47 -13.51
CA TYR A 229 -0.48 2.85 -13.14
C TYR A 229 0.36 2.88 -11.87
N HIS A 230 1.41 3.68 -11.86
CA HIS A 230 2.20 3.92 -10.65
C HIS A 230 2.32 5.42 -10.38
N PHE A 231 1.92 5.85 -9.18
CA PHE A 231 1.79 7.28 -8.87
C PHE A 231 3.14 8.04 -8.87
N GLN A 232 4.27 7.35 -8.69
CA GLN A 232 5.61 7.96 -8.81
C GLN A 232 6.05 8.15 -10.27
N LEU A 233 5.36 7.51 -11.22
CA LEU A 233 5.63 7.59 -12.66
C LEU A 233 4.34 7.98 -13.41
N PRO A 234 3.65 9.08 -13.04
CA PRO A 234 2.27 9.34 -13.46
C PRO A 234 2.10 9.61 -14.96
N GLN A 235 3.19 9.98 -15.65
CA GLN A 235 3.21 10.29 -17.09
C GLN A 235 3.81 9.15 -17.94
N VAL A 236 4.26 8.06 -17.31
CA VAL A 236 4.86 6.93 -18.02
C VAL A 236 3.76 5.91 -18.32
N ASP A 237 3.59 5.56 -19.59
CA ASP A 237 2.71 4.45 -19.97
C ASP A 237 3.39 3.12 -19.65
N LEU A 238 3.02 2.54 -18.52
CA LEU A 238 3.54 1.25 -18.04
C LEU A 238 2.78 0.09 -18.71
N LEU A 239 2.88 0.01 -20.03
CA LEU A 239 2.41 -1.11 -20.85
C LEU A 239 3.58 -2.06 -21.15
N SER A 240 3.40 -3.36 -20.88
CA SER A 240 4.37 -4.41 -21.21
C SER A 240 3.68 -5.56 -21.92
N SER A 241 4.27 -6.06 -23.01
CA SER A 241 3.67 -7.12 -23.84
C SER A 241 4.67 -8.22 -24.19
N ALA A 242 4.15 -9.43 -24.42
CA ALA A 242 4.88 -10.56 -24.98
C ALA A 242 4.09 -11.16 -26.15
N GLY A 243 4.80 -11.66 -27.17
CA GLY A 243 4.20 -12.30 -28.34
C GLY A 243 4.93 -13.60 -28.69
N GLY A 244 4.20 -14.56 -29.26
CA GLY A 244 4.76 -15.87 -29.65
C GLY A 244 4.16 -16.42 -30.95
N ASP A 245 4.41 -17.71 -31.21
CA ASP A 245 3.98 -18.41 -32.44
C ASP A 245 2.46 -18.66 -32.46
N GLY A 246 1.67 -17.61 -32.63
CA GLY A 246 0.21 -17.64 -32.65
C GLY A 246 -0.39 -16.39 -33.28
N ARG A 247 -1.72 -16.38 -33.41
CA ARG A 247 -2.46 -15.22 -33.92
C ARG A 247 -2.36 -14.07 -32.93
N LYS A 248 -1.66 -13.00 -33.30
CA LYS A 248 -1.41 -11.84 -32.44
C LYS A 248 -2.66 -11.01 -32.21
N GLU A 249 -3.68 -11.18 -33.05
CA GLU A 249 -5.02 -10.58 -32.90
C GLU A 249 -5.80 -11.19 -31.72
N LEU A 250 -5.42 -12.40 -31.29
CA LEU A 250 -5.94 -13.03 -30.08
C LEU A 250 -5.06 -12.61 -28.90
N GLU A 251 -5.33 -11.42 -28.39
CA GLU A 251 -4.63 -10.80 -27.27
C GLU A 251 -5.33 -11.08 -25.94
N ASP A 252 -4.54 -11.45 -24.94
CA ASP A 252 -4.93 -11.42 -23.53
C ASP A 252 -4.43 -10.11 -22.90
N TYR A 253 -5.35 -9.22 -22.53
CA TYR A 253 -5.01 -7.90 -21.98
C TYR A 253 -5.48 -7.79 -20.52
N GLN A 254 -4.59 -7.34 -19.63
CA GLN A 254 -4.86 -7.22 -18.19
C GLN A 254 -4.58 -5.81 -17.66
N TYR A 255 -5.54 -5.27 -16.92
CA TYR A 255 -5.42 -4.05 -16.12
C TYR A 255 -6.27 -4.16 -14.83
N PRO A 256 -5.77 -3.70 -13.67
CA PRO A 256 -4.38 -3.33 -13.41
C PRO A 256 -3.50 -4.58 -13.31
N ALA A 257 -2.26 -4.49 -13.77
CA ALA A 257 -1.22 -5.48 -13.51
C ALA A 257 -0.31 -5.05 -12.34
N SER A 258 0.21 -6.01 -11.59
CA SER A 258 0.99 -5.74 -10.37
C SER A 258 2.49 -5.66 -10.68
N PHE A 259 2.94 -4.53 -11.22
CA PHE A 259 4.37 -4.22 -11.38
C PHE A 259 4.61 -2.71 -11.37
N THR A 260 5.85 -2.31 -11.08
CA THR A 260 6.30 -0.91 -11.11
C THR A 260 7.49 -0.69 -12.04
N ASP A 261 8.04 -1.78 -12.57
CA ASP A 261 9.25 -1.83 -13.38
C ASP A 261 9.01 -2.63 -14.67
N PHE A 262 9.48 -2.10 -15.81
CA PHE A 262 9.26 -2.69 -17.13
C PHE A 262 9.84 -4.10 -17.26
N SER A 263 10.95 -4.43 -16.58
CA SER A 263 11.51 -5.79 -16.65
C SER A 263 10.60 -6.81 -15.96
N VAL A 264 9.91 -6.39 -14.90
CA VAL A 264 8.90 -7.21 -14.21
C VAL A 264 7.64 -7.33 -15.07
N GLY A 265 7.15 -6.21 -15.62
CA GLY A 265 5.97 -6.21 -16.50
C GLY A 265 6.16 -7.10 -17.73
N THR A 266 7.32 -6.99 -18.40
CA THR A 266 7.67 -7.83 -19.56
C THR A 266 7.70 -9.31 -19.19
N ARG A 267 8.27 -9.66 -18.04
CA ARG A 267 8.33 -11.04 -17.54
C ARG A 267 6.95 -11.58 -17.19
N GLN A 268 6.09 -10.78 -16.55
CA GLN A 268 4.72 -11.17 -16.25
C GLN A 268 3.89 -11.40 -17.52
N ALA A 269 4.02 -10.53 -18.53
CA ALA A 269 3.38 -10.72 -19.83
C ALA A 269 3.89 -12.00 -20.53
N GLN A 270 5.19 -12.28 -20.46
CA GLN A 270 5.78 -13.53 -20.97
C GLN A 270 5.20 -14.76 -20.26
N LYS A 271 5.10 -14.74 -18.93
CA LYS A 271 4.48 -15.82 -18.14
C LYS A 271 2.99 -16.01 -18.46
N ALA A 272 2.25 -14.92 -18.70
CA ALA A 272 0.86 -15.00 -19.14
C ALA A 272 0.73 -15.65 -20.52
N LEU A 273 1.60 -15.28 -21.46
CA LEU A 273 1.67 -15.91 -22.78
C LEU A 273 2.01 -17.41 -22.69
N GLU A 274 3.03 -17.78 -21.90
CA GLU A 274 3.42 -19.17 -21.65
C GLU A 274 2.28 -19.98 -21.04
N ARG A 275 1.57 -19.42 -20.04
CA ARG A 275 0.38 -20.02 -19.42
C ARG A 275 -0.70 -20.30 -20.45
N ASN A 276 -1.07 -19.30 -21.23
CA ASN A 276 -2.09 -19.39 -22.26
C ASN A 276 -1.73 -20.42 -23.33
N ARG A 277 -0.44 -20.65 -23.57
CA ARG A 277 0.03 -21.53 -24.64
C ARG A 277 0.55 -22.89 -24.20
N SER A 278 0.61 -23.14 -22.89
CA SER A 278 1.15 -24.38 -22.32
C SER A 278 0.48 -25.65 -22.87
N ASP A 279 -0.79 -25.59 -23.23
CA ASP A 279 -1.59 -26.69 -23.76
C ASP A 279 -2.03 -26.50 -25.22
N VAL A 280 -1.29 -25.69 -25.99
CA VAL A 280 -1.42 -25.61 -27.47
C VAL A 280 -1.28 -27.02 -28.04
N GLN A 281 -0.29 -27.78 -27.59
CA GLN A 281 -0.11 -29.19 -27.89
C GLN A 281 -0.29 -30.00 -26.60
N LEU A 282 -1.32 -30.85 -26.55
CA LEU A 282 -1.64 -31.68 -25.40
C LEU A 282 -1.71 -33.14 -25.81
N ALA A 283 -0.89 -33.98 -25.18
CA ALA A 283 -0.98 -35.42 -25.26
C ALA A 283 -1.90 -35.98 -24.17
N SER A 284 -2.65 -37.02 -24.50
CA SER A 284 -3.44 -37.82 -23.56
C SER A 284 -3.24 -39.30 -23.86
N GLY A 285 -3.11 -40.12 -22.83
CA GLY A 285 -2.81 -41.54 -23.04
C GLY A 285 -3.26 -42.46 -21.92
N ASN A 286 -3.19 -43.76 -22.23
CA ASN A 286 -3.42 -44.86 -21.29
C ASN A 286 -2.14 -45.71 -21.21
N SER A 287 -1.80 -46.19 -20.02
CA SER A 287 -0.61 -47.01 -19.79
C SER A 287 -0.80 -47.95 -18.61
N ASP A 288 0.04 -48.98 -18.52
CA ASP A 288 0.26 -49.83 -17.35
C ASP A 288 1.62 -49.55 -16.67
N GLN A 289 2.33 -48.50 -17.10
CA GLN A 289 3.60 -48.06 -16.49
C GLN A 289 3.34 -47.34 -15.17
N SER A 290 3.68 -47.99 -14.06
CA SER A 290 3.49 -47.50 -12.69
C SER A 290 4.43 -46.38 -12.27
N ALA A 291 5.55 -46.20 -12.97
CA ALA A 291 6.51 -45.12 -12.72
C ALA A 291 6.06 -43.73 -13.23
N LEU A 292 4.96 -43.63 -14.00
CA LEU A 292 4.49 -42.34 -14.51
C LEU A 292 3.98 -41.47 -13.35
N LEU A 293 4.64 -40.35 -13.12
CA LEU A 293 4.31 -39.40 -12.06
C LEU A 293 4.13 -37.97 -12.61
N SER A 294 3.18 -37.22 -12.06
CA SER A 294 3.01 -35.80 -12.43
C SER A 294 4.23 -34.97 -12.05
N GLY A 295 4.56 -33.95 -12.85
CA GLY A 295 5.78 -33.16 -12.66
C GLY A 295 7.08 -33.84 -13.11
N HIS A 296 6.99 -35.02 -13.75
CA HIS A 296 8.13 -35.71 -14.33
C HIS A 296 8.08 -35.66 -15.86
N LEU A 297 9.27 -35.63 -16.46
CA LEU A 297 9.47 -35.80 -17.89
C LEU A 297 9.59 -37.29 -18.21
N PHE A 298 9.07 -37.74 -19.34
CA PHE A 298 9.35 -39.08 -19.88
C PHE A 298 9.70 -39.01 -21.36
N GLU A 299 10.56 -39.93 -21.79
CA GLU A 299 10.91 -40.11 -23.20
C GLU A 299 9.95 -41.11 -23.84
N LEU A 300 9.25 -40.69 -24.89
CA LEU A 300 8.35 -41.55 -25.65
C LEU A 300 9.04 -42.07 -26.91
N THR A 301 8.91 -43.37 -27.18
CA THR A 301 9.19 -43.94 -28.51
C THR A 301 7.88 -44.22 -29.24
N HIS A 302 7.63 -43.54 -30.35
CA HIS A 302 6.36 -43.60 -31.09
C HIS A 302 6.58 -43.76 -32.62
N PRO A 303 5.69 -44.46 -33.35
CA PRO A 303 5.81 -44.64 -34.81
C PRO A 303 5.83 -43.33 -35.61
N ASN A 304 5.17 -42.29 -35.11
CA ASN A 304 5.30 -40.92 -35.63
C ASN A 304 6.51 -40.23 -34.97
N PRO A 305 7.59 -39.90 -35.73
CA PRO A 305 8.79 -39.28 -35.19
C PRO A 305 8.56 -37.94 -34.49
N ALA A 306 7.53 -37.18 -34.88
CA ALA A 306 7.20 -35.91 -34.24
C ALA A 306 6.77 -36.06 -32.76
N TRP A 307 6.25 -37.23 -32.39
CA TRP A 307 5.82 -37.53 -31.03
C TRP A 307 6.89 -38.27 -30.22
N SER A 308 7.94 -38.77 -30.88
CA SER A 308 9.11 -39.39 -30.25
C SER A 308 10.03 -38.33 -29.64
N GLN A 309 9.55 -37.70 -28.58
CA GLN A 309 10.21 -36.61 -27.86
C GLN A 309 9.98 -36.76 -26.36
N GLN A 310 10.57 -35.84 -25.58
CA GLN A 310 10.27 -35.72 -24.15
C GLN A 310 8.91 -35.05 -23.93
N TRP A 311 8.16 -35.57 -22.97
CA TRP A 311 6.84 -35.09 -22.57
C TRP A 311 6.79 -34.86 -21.06
N LEU A 312 6.23 -33.73 -20.63
CA LEU A 312 5.99 -33.40 -19.23
C LEU A 312 4.60 -33.88 -18.82
N LEU A 313 4.53 -34.80 -17.86
CA LEU A 313 3.28 -35.29 -17.28
C LEU A 313 2.63 -34.20 -16.41
N THR A 314 1.51 -33.63 -16.88
CA THR A 314 0.77 -32.59 -16.16
C THR A 314 -0.28 -33.16 -15.21
N SER A 315 -0.80 -34.35 -15.50
CA SER A 315 -1.70 -35.09 -14.62
C SER A 315 -1.64 -36.59 -14.90
N VAL A 316 -1.77 -37.38 -13.83
CA VAL A 316 -1.90 -38.84 -13.90
C VAL A 316 -3.07 -39.29 -13.02
N PHE A 317 -3.90 -40.18 -13.55
CA PHE A 317 -4.95 -40.88 -12.84
C PHE A 317 -4.59 -42.36 -12.78
N HIS A 318 -4.34 -42.88 -11.59
CA HIS A 318 -3.99 -44.28 -11.35
C HIS A 318 -5.22 -45.05 -10.88
N GLU A 319 -5.33 -46.30 -11.31
CA GLU A 319 -6.37 -47.23 -10.88
C GLU A 319 -5.74 -48.61 -10.70
N GLY A 320 -5.85 -49.15 -9.49
CA GLY A 320 -5.40 -50.51 -9.16
C GLY A 320 -6.55 -51.34 -8.60
N LYS A 321 -6.65 -52.61 -9.01
CA LYS A 321 -7.61 -53.58 -8.47
C LYS A 321 -6.95 -54.92 -8.21
N GLN A 322 -7.16 -55.46 -7.01
CA GLN A 322 -6.60 -56.72 -6.55
C GLN A 322 -7.67 -57.53 -5.80
N PRO A 323 -8.72 -58.02 -6.50
CA PRO A 323 -9.80 -58.77 -5.84
C PRO A 323 -9.32 -60.09 -5.19
N GLN A 324 -8.14 -60.59 -5.56
CA GLN A 324 -7.53 -61.80 -4.97
C GLN A 324 -7.43 -61.75 -3.45
N VAL A 325 -7.32 -60.55 -2.86
CA VAL A 325 -7.20 -60.40 -1.40
C VAL A 325 -8.45 -60.85 -0.64
N LEU A 326 -9.60 -60.95 -1.32
CA LEU A 326 -10.87 -61.42 -0.77
C LEU A 326 -10.97 -62.95 -0.70
N GLU A 327 -10.01 -63.68 -1.28
CA GLU A 327 -9.93 -65.14 -1.28
C GLU A 327 -11.28 -65.79 -1.68
N GLU A 328 -11.92 -66.54 -0.78
CA GLU A 328 -13.17 -67.27 -1.02
C GLU A 328 -14.41 -66.37 -1.17
N SER A 329 -14.29 -65.07 -0.90
CA SER A 329 -15.40 -64.09 -0.96
C SER A 329 -15.39 -63.22 -2.23
N MET A 330 -14.67 -63.63 -3.29
CA MET A 330 -14.60 -62.86 -4.53
C MET A 330 -15.99 -62.72 -5.22
N PRO A 331 -16.53 -61.51 -5.38
CA PRO A 331 -17.72 -61.30 -6.20
C PRO A 331 -17.42 -61.58 -7.68
N ARG A 332 -18.42 -62.06 -8.44
CA ARG A 332 -18.30 -62.20 -9.91
C ARG A 332 -18.05 -60.82 -10.51
N ALA A 333 -16.87 -60.63 -11.11
CA ALA A 333 -16.48 -59.34 -11.66
C ALA A 333 -17.43 -58.91 -12.80
N SER A 334 -18.02 -57.73 -12.68
CA SER A 334 -18.81 -57.09 -13.74
C SER A 334 -18.10 -55.82 -14.22
N GLY A 335 -17.59 -55.82 -15.44
CA GLY A 335 -16.92 -54.68 -16.07
C GLY A 335 -15.65 -55.06 -16.83
N ALA A 336 -15.14 -54.14 -17.66
CA ALA A 336 -13.99 -54.39 -18.54
C ALA A 336 -12.62 -54.38 -17.82
N PHE A 337 -12.53 -53.88 -16.58
CA PHE A 337 -11.28 -53.84 -15.79
C PHE A 337 -11.50 -54.43 -14.41
N THR A 338 -10.97 -55.63 -14.22
CA THR A 338 -11.28 -56.51 -13.09
C THR A 338 -10.08 -56.74 -12.16
N GLN A 339 -8.85 -56.62 -12.67
CA GLN A 339 -7.61 -56.77 -11.91
C GLN A 339 -6.46 -56.02 -12.59
N GLY A 340 -5.46 -55.64 -11.81
CA GLY A 340 -4.18 -55.12 -12.26
C GLY A 340 -4.04 -53.63 -12.01
N TYR A 341 -3.00 -53.05 -12.60
CA TYR A 341 -2.73 -51.61 -12.56
C TYR A 341 -2.94 -51.00 -13.94
N ARG A 342 -3.49 -49.79 -13.98
CA ARG A 342 -3.48 -48.92 -15.16
C ARG A 342 -3.47 -47.47 -14.74
N ASN A 343 -3.02 -46.61 -15.65
CA ASN A 343 -3.17 -45.17 -15.52
C ASN A 343 -3.68 -44.52 -16.81
N ARG A 344 -4.16 -43.29 -16.64
CA ARG A 344 -4.48 -42.34 -17.69
C ARG A 344 -3.71 -41.06 -17.41
N PHE A 345 -3.09 -40.46 -18.41
CA PHE A 345 -2.27 -39.28 -18.21
C PHE A 345 -2.55 -38.18 -19.25
N GLU A 346 -2.21 -36.96 -18.86
CA GLU A 346 -2.08 -35.81 -19.74
C GLU A 346 -0.63 -35.32 -19.71
N ALA A 347 -0.13 -34.88 -20.87
CA ALA A 347 1.24 -34.38 -20.98
C ALA A 347 1.36 -33.26 -22.01
N ILE A 348 2.33 -32.37 -21.81
CA ILE A 348 2.71 -31.32 -22.77
C ILE A 348 4.15 -31.57 -23.26
N PRO A 349 4.58 -31.00 -24.39
CA PRO A 349 5.97 -31.18 -24.84
C PRO A 349 6.97 -30.71 -23.76
N GLY A 350 8.01 -31.51 -23.52
CA GLY A 350 8.91 -31.32 -22.37
C GLY A 350 9.71 -30.01 -22.38
N LYS A 351 9.82 -29.34 -23.53
CA LYS A 351 10.47 -28.02 -23.66
C LYS A 351 9.53 -26.83 -23.37
N VAL A 352 8.22 -27.07 -23.31
CA VAL A 352 7.23 -26.01 -23.07
C VAL A 352 7.16 -25.72 -21.58
N PRO A 353 7.39 -24.48 -21.13
CA PRO A 353 7.27 -24.14 -19.71
C PRO A 353 5.82 -24.28 -19.26
N PHE A 354 5.60 -25.02 -18.17
CA PHE A 354 4.29 -25.09 -17.53
C PHE A 354 4.12 -23.94 -16.54
N ARG A 355 3.16 -23.06 -16.81
CA ARG A 355 2.70 -22.02 -15.88
C ARG A 355 1.34 -22.42 -15.32
N PRO A 356 1.13 -22.41 -13.99
CA PRO A 356 -0.16 -22.77 -13.42
C PRO A 356 -1.28 -21.85 -13.95
N PRO A 357 -2.47 -22.38 -14.24
CA PRO A 357 -3.63 -21.56 -14.61
C PRO A 357 -4.08 -20.71 -13.42
N LEU A 358 -4.55 -19.47 -13.67
CA LEU A 358 -5.03 -18.53 -12.64
C LEU A 358 -6.42 -18.94 -12.09
N ARG A 359 -6.47 -19.98 -11.24
CA ARG A 359 -7.70 -20.52 -10.66
C ARG A 359 -8.03 -19.92 -9.29
N HIS A 360 -7.02 -19.48 -8.54
CA HIS A 360 -7.16 -18.98 -7.18
C HIS A 360 -7.10 -17.46 -7.21
N ARG A 361 -8.26 -16.83 -7.35
CA ARG A 361 -8.37 -15.36 -7.44
C ARG A 361 -8.04 -14.72 -6.10
N LYS A 362 -7.30 -13.62 -6.12
CA LYS A 362 -7.05 -12.79 -4.94
C LYS A 362 -8.36 -12.34 -4.30
N PRO A 363 -8.56 -12.58 -2.99
CA PRO A 363 -9.69 -12.03 -2.26
C PRO A 363 -9.75 -10.51 -2.41
N ARG A 364 -10.97 -9.99 -2.56
CA ARG A 364 -11.21 -8.55 -2.75
C ARG A 364 -11.81 -7.92 -1.51
N VAL A 365 -11.38 -6.72 -1.16
CA VAL A 365 -11.96 -5.94 -0.06
C VAL A 365 -13.02 -5.00 -0.62
N LEU A 366 -14.28 -5.42 -0.56
CA LEU A 366 -15.40 -4.73 -1.24
C LEU A 366 -15.87 -3.43 -0.56
N GLY A 367 -15.27 -3.06 0.57
CA GLY A 367 -15.60 -1.84 1.30
C GLY A 367 -14.36 -1.27 2.00
N SER A 368 -14.58 -0.19 2.74
CA SER A 368 -13.51 0.43 3.50
C SER A 368 -13.39 -0.18 4.89
N GLN A 369 -12.19 -0.08 5.48
CA GLN A 369 -11.89 -0.66 6.78
C GLN A 369 -11.29 0.37 7.72
N HIS A 370 -11.51 0.17 9.02
CA HIS A 370 -10.90 1.02 10.04
C HIS A 370 -9.44 0.62 10.24
N ALA A 371 -8.58 1.63 10.45
CA ALA A 371 -7.20 1.45 10.86
C ALA A 371 -6.78 2.62 11.76
N VAL A 372 -5.64 2.47 12.43
CA VAL A 372 -5.05 3.54 13.27
C VAL A 372 -3.71 3.92 12.68
N VAL A 373 -3.44 5.22 12.54
CA VAL A 373 -2.15 5.72 12.05
C VAL A 373 -1.04 5.36 13.03
N THR A 374 0.09 4.88 12.52
CA THR A 374 1.24 4.41 13.28
C THR A 374 2.52 5.10 12.85
N GLY A 375 3.50 5.20 13.75
CA GLY A 375 4.83 5.71 13.46
C GLY A 375 5.84 5.17 14.49
N PRO A 376 7.11 5.62 14.41
CA PRO A 376 8.13 5.32 15.41
C PRO A 376 7.70 5.79 16.81
N GLN A 377 8.28 5.16 17.84
CA GLN A 377 7.99 5.53 19.22
C GLN A 377 8.36 7.00 19.48
N GLY A 378 7.42 7.77 20.01
CA GLY A 378 7.61 9.19 20.37
C GLY A 378 7.24 10.19 19.27
N GLU A 379 7.00 9.74 18.04
CA GLU A 379 6.60 10.61 16.94
C GLU A 379 5.10 10.89 16.94
N GLU A 380 4.71 12.16 16.87
CA GLU A 380 3.30 12.57 16.70
C GLU A 380 2.87 12.56 15.23
N ILE A 381 3.80 12.78 14.31
CA ILE A 381 3.56 12.86 12.86
C ILE A 381 4.62 12.02 12.15
N TYR A 382 4.19 11.05 11.35
CA TYR A 382 5.09 10.20 10.57
C TYR A 382 4.58 10.05 9.14
N CYS A 383 5.15 10.85 8.23
CA CYS A 383 4.83 10.84 6.82
C CYS A 383 6.08 10.93 5.94
N ASP A 384 5.94 10.62 4.65
CA ASP A 384 7.01 10.76 3.67
C ASP A 384 6.81 11.98 2.74
N GLU A 385 7.66 12.10 1.72
CA GLU A 385 7.65 13.20 0.74
C GLU A 385 6.34 13.35 -0.05
N TYR A 386 5.50 12.31 -0.09
CA TYR A 386 4.19 12.31 -0.75
C TYR A 386 3.03 12.52 0.24
N GLY A 387 3.33 12.78 1.52
CA GLY A 387 2.33 12.89 2.58
C GLY A 387 1.65 11.56 2.91
N ARG A 388 2.26 10.42 2.56
CA ARG A 388 1.75 9.09 2.90
C ARG A 388 1.94 8.82 4.38
N VAL A 389 1.09 7.98 4.95
CA VAL A 389 1.19 7.54 6.36
C VAL A 389 1.23 6.02 6.46
N LYS A 390 1.65 5.49 7.61
CA LYS A 390 1.52 4.06 7.92
C LYS A 390 0.38 3.84 8.88
N VAL A 391 -0.23 2.65 8.83
CA VAL A 391 -1.38 2.31 9.66
C VAL A 391 -1.24 0.90 10.24
N LYS A 392 -2.00 0.64 11.30
CA LYS A 392 -2.31 -0.72 11.74
C LYS A 392 -3.79 -1.01 11.52
N PHE A 393 -4.06 -2.10 10.81
CA PHE A 393 -5.41 -2.66 10.68
C PHE A 393 -5.84 -3.43 11.94
N PHE A 394 -7.14 -3.45 12.24
CA PHE A 394 -7.65 -4.15 13.42
C PHE A 394 -7.62 -5.69 13.30
N TRP A 395 -7.67 -6.22 12.09
CA TRP A 395 -7.53 -7.66 11.83
C TRP A 395 -6.06 -8.13 11.85
N ASP A 396 -5.09 -7.21 11.80
CA ASP A 396 -3.67 -7.56 11.86
C ASP A 396 -3.25 -7.87 13.30
N ARG A 397 -3.03 -9.17 13.53
CA ARG A 397 -2.64 -9.73 14.83
C ARG A 397 -1.13 -9.70 15.07
N GLU A 398 -0.32 -9.66 14.00
CA GLU A 398 1.14 -9.75 14.09
C GLU A 398 1.79 -8.36 14.19
N GLY A 399 1.14 -7.31 13.67
CA GLY A 399 1.62 -5.93 13.72
C GLY A 399 1.70 -5.33 15.14
N LYS A 400 2.81 -4.63 15.40
CA LYS A 400 3.17 -4.09 16.74
C LYS A 400 2.74 -2.64 17.00
N ARG A 401 1.87 -2.05 16.16
CA ARG A 401 1.48 -0.61 16.23
C ARG A 401 2.67 0.34 16.13
N ASN A 402 3.59 0.05 15.21
CA ASN A 402 4.78 0.84 14.95
C ASN A 402 4.97 1.09 13.44
N GLU A 403 6.08 1.69 13.04
CA GLU A 403 6.46 2.00 11.66
C GLU A 403 6.62 0.77 10.73
N HIS A 404 6.52 -0.44 11.27
CA HIS A 404 6.57 -1.68 10.49
C HIS A 404 5.19 -2.33 10.32
N SER A 405 4.10 -1.70 10.77
CA SER A 405 2.74 -2.27 10.73
C SER A 405 2.16 -2.37 9.31
N SER A 406 2.53 -1.45 8.42
CA SER A 406 2.09 -1.44 7.02
C SER A 406 3.10 -0.82 6.07
N CYS A 407 2.82 -0.92 4.77
CA CYS A 407 3.44 -0.07 3.76
C CYS A 407 3.00 1.40 3.93
N TRP A 408 3.54 2.28 3.09
CA TRP A 408 3.11 3.67 2.99
C TRP A 408 1.78 3.79 2.23
N LEU A 409 0.74 4.30 2.89
CA LEU A 409 -0.58 4.52 2.31
C LEU A 409 -0.72 5.98 1.86
N ARG A 410 -1.17 6.19 0.61
CA ARG A 410 -1.58 7.53 0.14
C ARG A 410 -2.77 8.03 0.93
N VAL A 411 -2.78 9.33 1.22
CA VAL A 411 -3.89 10.01 1.91
C VAL A 411 -4.69 10.78 0.86
N ALA A 412 -5.98 10.50 0.75
CA ALA A 412 -6.89 11.28 -0.08
C ALA A 412 -7.04 12.69 0.50
N THR A 413 -6.90 13.70 -0.36
CA THR A 413 -7.12 15.11 0.00
C THR A 413 -8.27 15.68 -0.82
N GLY A 414 -8.94 16.72 -0.30
CA GLY A 414 -10.07 17.34 -0.99
C GLY A 414 -9.68 18.12 -2.26
N TRP A 415 -8.40 18.49 -2.41
CA TRP A 415 -7.88 19.22 -3.56
C TRP A 415 -6.37 19.02 -3.67
N ALA A 416 -5.85 18.58 -4.82
CA ALA A 416 -4.42 18.37 -5.05
C ALA A 416 -4.03 18.65 -6.51
N HIS A 417 -2.93 19.37 -6.70
CA HIS A 417 -2.27 19.60 -7.99
C HIS A 417 -0.77 19.89 -7.78
N GLU A 418 -0.05 20.23 -8.86
CA GLU A 418 1.33 20.73 -8.88
C GLU A 418 1.56 21.87 -7.88
N GLN A 419 1.97 21.52 -6.66
CA GLN A 419 2.33 22.42 -5.55
C GLN A 419 1.21 23.36 -5.03
N TYR A 420 -0.06 23.05 -5.29
CA TYR A 420 -1.20 23.74 -4.67
C TYR A 420 -2.34 22.78 -4.33
N GLY A 421 -3.18 23.16 -3.36
CA GLY A 421 -4.29 22.35 -2.86
C GLY A 421 -4.36 22.30 -1.33
N ALA A 422 -4.99 21.27 -0.79
CA ALA A 422 -5.15 21.04 0.65
C ALA A 422 -4.26 19.89 1.13
N VAL A 423 -3.56 20.12 2.26
CA VAL A 423 -2.71 19.11 2.90
C VAL A 423 -3.05 19.03 4.39
N MET A 424 -3.57 17.88 4.82
CA MET A 424 -3.90 17.60 6.22
C MET A 424 -3.40 16.20 6.58
N ILE A 425 -2.18 16.11 7.10
CA ILE A 425 -1.53 14.82 7.37
C ILE A 425 -2.15 14.15 8.61
N PRO A 426 -2.70 12.93 8.50
CA PRO A 426 -3.15 12.16 9.65
C PRO A 426 -1.99 11.92 10.64
N ARG A 427 -2.23 12.18 11.93
CA ARG A 427 -1.24 12.04 12.99
C ARG A 427 -1.26 10.64 13.59
N VAL A 428 -0.15 10.21 14.19
CA VAL A 428 -0.05 8.93 14.90
C VAL A 428 -1.15 8.84 15.97
N GLY A 429 -1.85 7.71 16.00
CA GLY A 429 -2.98 7.48 16.90
C GLY A 429 -4.36 7.91 16.37
N MET A 430 -4.43 8.66 15.26
CA MET A 430 -5.72 8.97 14.63
C MET A 430 -6.33 7.71 14.01
N GLU A 431 -7.64 7.56 14.18
CA GLU A 431 -8.41 6.55 13.46
C GLU A 431 -8.72 7.04 12.04
N VAL A 432 -8.49 6.16 11.06
CA VAL A 432 -8.70 6.43 9.64
C VAL A 432 -9.54 5.34 9.00
N ILE A 433 -10.26 5.72 7.96
CA ILE A 433 -10.94 4.80 7.05
C ILE A 433 -10.03 4.55 5.84
N VAL A 434 -9.76 3.29 5.56
CA VAL A 434 -8.86 2.82 4.51
C VAL A 434 -9.67 2.18 3.38
N GLY A 435 -9.50 2.72 2.17
CA GLY A 435 -10.00 2.11 0.94
C GLY A 435 -8.90 1.31 0.24
N TYR A 436 -9.27 0.62 -0.84
CA TYR A 436 -8.37 -0.24 -1.61
C TYR A 436 -8.55 0.02 -3.11
N PHE A 437 -7.48 0.36 -3.83
CA PHE A 437 -7.55 0.49 -5.29
C PHE A 437 -7.92 -0.87 -5.90
N ASP A 438 -8.88 -0.89 -6.81
CA ASP A 438 -9.43 -2.10 -7.46
C ASP A 438 -9.96 -3.20 -6.50
N ALA A 439 -10.21 -2.82 -5.25
CA ALA A 439 -10.49 -3.73 -4.13
C ALA A 439 -9.36 -4.74 -3.85
N ASP A 440 -8.11 -4.40 -4.21
CA ASP A 440 -6.92 -5.20 -3.95
C ASP A 440 -6.41 -4.93 -2.51
N PRO A 441 -6.35 -5.93 -1.61
CA PRO A 441 -5.84 -5.76 -0.25
C PRO A 441 -4.37 -5.29 -0.20
N ASP A 442 -3.61 -5.44 -1.29
CA ASP A 442 -2.22 -4.97 -1.37
C ASP A 442 -2.10 -3.50 -1.80
N GLN A 443 -3.20 -2.83 -2.14
CA GLN A 443 -3.22 -1.43 -2.56
C GLN A 443 -4.09 -0.54 -1.64
N PRO A 444 -3.81 -0.49 -0.32
CA PRO A 444 -4.56 0.34 0.60
C PRO A 444 -4.23 1.84 0.45
N TYR A 445 -5.22 2.69 0.71
CA TYR A 445 -5.05 4.15 0.82
C TYR A 445 -6.00 4.71 1.89
N VAL A 446 -5.58 5.77 2.58
CA VAL A 446 -6.41 6.48 3.56
C VAL A 446 -7.42 7.36 2.83
N GLN A 447 -8.70 7.15 3.09
CA GLN A 447 -9.81 7.92 2.53
C GLN A 447 -10.15 9.15 3.40
N ALA A 448 -10.20 8.99 4.72
CA ALA A 448 -10.54 10.06 5.66
C ALA A 448 -10.12 9.69 7.10
N CYS A 449 -10.19 10.66 8.01
CA CYS A 449 -10.06 10.46 9.46
C CYS A 449 -11.45 10.36 10.10
N LEU A 450 -11.59 9.53 11.14
CA LEU A 450 -12.84 9.33 11.87
C LEU A 450 -12.69 9.78 13.33
N PRO A 451 -13.63 10.56 13.88
CA PRO A 451 -13.72 10.77 15.32
C PRO A 451 -14.22 9.49 16.00
N ASN A 452 -13.76 9.25 17.23
CA ASN A 452 -14.20 8.12 18.06
C ASN A 452 -14.28 8.53 19.54
N ALA A 453 -14.56 7.57 20.43
CA ALA A 453 -14.71 7.85 21.86
C ALA A 453 -13.44 8.41 22.51
N GLY A 454 -12.25 8.03 22.03
CA GLY A 454 -10.95 8.52 22.49
C GLY A 454 -10.47 9.78 21.78
N THR A 455 -10.86 9.99 20.52
CA THR A 455 -10.55 11.18 19.71
C THR A 455 -11.85 11.83 19.23
N ARG A 456 -12.53 12.53 20.14
CA ARG A 456 -13.79 13.23 19.84
C ARG A 456 -13.57 14.41 18.89
N THR A 457 -14.64 14.84 18.23
CA THR A 457 -14.61 16.07 17.43
C THR A 457 -14.26 17.28 18.31
N PRO A 458 -13.65 18.34 17.74
CA PRO A 458 -13.27 19.55 18.48
C PRO A 458 -14.46 20.46 18.86
N LEU A 459 -15.64 19.88 19.06
CA LEU A 459 -16.89 20.55 19.41
C LEU A 459 -17.59 19.79 20.54
N ASN A 460 -18.23 20.51 21.45
CA ASN A 460 -19.13 19.94 22.45
C ASN A 460 -20.49 19.64 21.80
N LEU A 461 -20.58 18.52 21.10
CA LEU A 461 -21.81 18.09 20.42
C LEU A 461 -22.73 17.31 21.38
N PRO A 462 -24.07 17.47 21.26
CA PRO A 462 -24.79 18.24 20.23
C PRO A 462 -25.01 19.73 20.55
N VAL A 463 -24.47 20.27 21.66
CA VAL A 463 -24.72 21.66 22.11
C VAL A 463 -24.21 22.70 21.12
N GLN A 464 -23.08 22.44 20.46
CA GLN A 464 -22.45 23.32 19.45
C GLN A 464 -22.73 22.85 18.02
N ASN A 465 -23.94 22.36 17.73
CA ASN A 465 -24.32 21.84 16.41
C ASN A 465 -24.41 22.90 15.29
N THR A 466 -24.42 24.19 15.62
CA THR A 466 -24.40 25.32 14.68
C THR A 466 -23.00 25.84 14.38
N GLN A 467 -21.95 25.17 14.88
CA GLN A 467 -20.57 25.61 14.69
C GLN A 467 -19.85 24.77 13.64
N THR A 468 -19.13 25.44 12.74
CA THR A 468 -18.16 24.86 11.80
C THR A 468 -16.75 25.27 12.21
N VAL A 469 -15.82 24.31 12.31
CA VAL A 469 -14.44 24.58 12.78
C VAL A 469 -13.37 23.89 11.93
N LEU A 470 -12.28 24.63 11.68
CA LEU A 470 -10.97 24.06 11.34
C LEU A 470 -10.03 24.36 12.50
N LYS A 471 -9.74 23.34 13.31
CA LYS A 471 -8.91 23.47 14.50
C LYS A 471 -7.68 22.57 14.41
N THR A 472 -6.51 23.16 14.61
CA THR A 472 -5.21 22.47 14.57
C THR A 472 -4.66 22.25 15.98
N GLN A 473 -3.54 21.56 16.12
CA GLN A 473 -2.82 21.42 17.40
C GLN A 473 -1.32 21.62 17.16
N SER A 474 -0.65 22.42 18.00
CA SER A 474 0.80 22.56 17.97
C SER A 474 1.48 21.18 18.12
N SER A 475 2.63 20.99 17.48
CA SER A 475 3.39 19.74 17.47
C SER A 475 4.88 20.04 17.52
N PRO A 476 5.72 19.24 18.21
CA PRO A 476 5.34 18.16 19.14
C PRO A 476 4.91 18.69 20.53
N GLY A 477 4.23 17.84 21.33
CA GLY A 477 3.91 18.08 22.75
C GLY A 477 2.73 19.02 23.02
N GLY A 478 1.78 19.13 22.07
CA GLY A 478 0.95 20.32 21.87
C GLY A 478 0.16 20.86 23.08
N ALA A 479 0.46 22.12 23.48
CA ALA A 479 -0.26 22.93 24.48
C ALA A 479 -1.05 24.14 23.89
N GLY A 480 -1.23 24.20 22.56
CA GLY A 480 -1.86 25.33 21.86
C GLY A 480 -2.50 24.94 20.52
N PHE A 481 -3.24 25.87 19.90
CA PHE A 481 -3.98 25.63 18.65
C PHE A 481 -4.22 26.89 17.82
N ASN A 482 -4.24 26.72 16.49
CA ASN A 482 -4.83 27.68 15.56
C ASN A 482 -6.25 27.23 15.19
N GLU A 483 -7.16 28.17 14.99
CA GLU A 483 -8.56 27.88 14.74
C GLU A 483 -9.22 28.93 13.82
N LEU A 484 -9.99 28.44 12.85
CA LEU A 484 -11.05 29.18 12.19
C LEU A 484 -12.39 28.57 12.66
N ARG A 485 -13.25 29.40 13.25
CA ARG A 485 -14.59 29.00 13.70
C ARG A 485 -15.65 29.91 13.10
N ILE A 486 -16.72 29.30 12.60
CA ILE A 486 -17.92 29.97 12.08
C ILE A 486 -19.11 29.49 12.93
N GLU A 487 -19.85 30.42 13.51
CA GLU A 487 -21.09 30.19 14.26
C GLU A 487 -22.28 30.65 13.41
N ASP A 488 -23.19 29.72 13.11
CA ASP A 488 -24.37 29.95 12.27
C ASP A 488 -25.67 30.09 13.10
N ARG A 489 -25.57 30.15 14.43
CA ARG A 489 -26.75 30.39 15.28
C ARG A 489 -27.33 31.77 14.99
N LYS A 490 -28.56 31.78 14.49
CA LYS A 490 -29.32 32.99 14.18
C LYS A 490 -29.35 33.99 15.33
N GLY A 491 -28.94 35.23 15.06
CA GLY A 491 -28.86 36.33 16.04
C GLY A 491 -27.60 36.30 16.92
N ALA A 492 -26.72 35.34 16.70
CA ALA A 492 -25.44 35.17 17.40
C ALA A 492 -24.33 34.73 16.42
N GLU A 493 -24.50 35.03 15.13
CA GLU A 493 -23.56 34.66 14.09
C GLU A 493 -22.20 35.30 14.34
N SER A 494 -21.12 34.53 14.17
CA SER A 494 -19.78 35.07 14.35
C SER A 494 -18.73 34.26 13.60
N ILE A 495 -17.68 34.94 13.16
CA ILE A 495 -16.46 34.32 12.64
C ILE A 495 -15.32 34.66 13.60
N SER A 496 -14.58 33.64 14.02
CA SER A 496 -13.45 33.78 14.94
C SER A 496 -12.20 33.15 14.33
N ILE A 497 -11.14 33.95 14.25
CA ILE A 497 -9.81 33.51 13.82
C ILE A 497 -8.89 33.60 15.03
N ARG A 498 -8.23 32.49 15.36
CA ARG A 498 -7.20 32.43 16.40
C ARG A 498 -5.89 31.95 15.80
N ALA A 499 -4.86 32.78 15.93
CA ALA A 499 -3.47 32.39 15.71
C ALA A 499 -2.81 32.10 17.07
N GLN A 500 -2.15 30.94 17.21
CA GLN A 500 -1.43 30.59 18.45
C GLN A 500 -0.15 31.41 18.63
N ARG A 501 0.41 31.95 17.55
CA ARG A 501 1.65 32.72 17.56
C ARG A 501 1.52 33.98 16.69
N ASN A 502 1.93 33.91 15.43
CA ASN A 502 1.92 35.04 14.50
C ASN A 502 0.71 34.95 13.56
N TRP A 503 0.12 36.09 13.24
CA TRP A 503 -0.84 36.26 12.14
C TRP A 503 -0.22 37.21 11.11
N SER A 504 -0.14 36.79 9.86
CA SER A 504 0.39 37.59 8.76
C SER A 504 -0.62 37.61 7.63
N GLU A 505 -0.98 38.81 7.19
CA GLU A 505 -1.88 39.05 6.07
C GLU A 505 -1.09 39.78 4.98
N HIS A 506 -1.12 39.27 3.75
CA HIS A 506 -0.45 39.87 2.60
C HIS A 506 -1.45 39.96 1.45
N VAL A 507 -1.86 41.18 1.12
CA VAL A 507 -2.80 41.47 0.04
C VAL A 507 -2.03 42.15 -1.10
N LEU A 508 -2.06 41.56 -2.29
CA LEU A 508 -1.26 42.03 -3.45
C LEU A 508 -1.93 43.17 -4.23
N ASN A 509 -3.20 43.45 -3.97
CA ASN A 509 -3.96 44.52 -4.62
C ASN A 509 -4.73 45.30 -3.55
N ASP A 510 -6.06 45.21 -3.55
CA ASP A 510 -6.91 46.03 -2.68
C ASP A 510 -7.41 45.23 -1.47
N GLN A 511 -7.31 45.83 -0.28
CA GLN A 511 -8.00 45.38 0.93
C GLN A 511 -9.17 46.32 1.22
N SER A 512 -10.38 45.77 1.34
CA SER A 512 -11.59 46.53 1.73
C SER A 512 -12.16 45.98 3.03
N ILE A 513 -12.46 46.88 3.98
CA ILE A 513 -13.03 46.52 5.28
C ILE A 513 -14.26 47.41 5.52
N GLN A 514 -15.44 46.78 5.59
CA GLN A 514 -16.69 47.43 5.98
C GLN A 514 -17.17 46.85 7.30
N VAL A 515 -17.49 47.72 8.26
CA VAL A 515 -18.06 47.35 9.55
C VAL A 515 -19.26 48.25 9.81
N ASP A 516 -20.47 47.69 9.72
CA ASP A 516 -21.71 48.46 9.81
C ASP A 516 -22.06 48.93 11.23
N ASN A 517 -21.37 48.39 12.24
CA ASN A 517 -21.56 48.75 13.64
C ASN A 517 -20.23 49.16 14.28
N GLN A 518 -19.63 48.30 15.12
CA GLN A 518 -18.47 48.66 15.93
C GLN A 518 -17.22 47.89 15.52
N ARG A 519 -16.10 48.61 15.36
CA ARG A 519 -14.75 48.06 15.24
C ARG A 519 -13.94 48.39 16.49
N GLN A 520 -13.39 47.37 17.14
CA GLN A 520 -12.47 47.53 18.27
C GLN A 520 -11.12 46.90 17.94
N VAL A 521 -10.04 47.64 18.19
CA VAL A 521 -8.66 47.17 18.03
C VAL A 521 -7.94 47.35 19.36
N LYS A 522 -7.33 46.28 19.87
CA LYS A 522 -6.51 46.31 21.09
C LYS A 522 -5.13 45.73 20.78
N VAL A 523 -4.11 46.58 20.85
CA VAL A 523 -2.71 46.19 20.71
C VAL A 523 -2.01 46.46 22.04
N THR A 524 -1.41 45.42 22.63
CA THR A 524 -0.71 45.54 23.92
C THR A 524 0.77 45.90 23.77
N GLY A 525 1.33 45.67 22.57
CA GLY A 525 2.68 46.07 22.19
C GLY A 525 2.68 47.26 21.24
N LEU A 526 3.69 47.35 20.39
CA LEU A 526 3.82 48.37 19.36
C LEU A 526 2.76 48.17 18.25
N SER A 527 2.11 49.26 17.84
CA SER A 527 1.34 49.36 16.60
C SER A 527 2.05 50.34 15.68
N SER A 528 2.55 49.89 14.53
CA SER A 528 3.17 50.77 13.52
C SER A 528 2.36 50.74 12.23
N HIS A 529 2.19 51.91 11.62
CA HIS A 529 1.55 52.08 10.32
C HIS A 529 2.52 52.85 9.42
N GLU A 530 2.89 52.23 8.30
CA GLU A 530 3.74 52.85 7.29
C GLU A 530 2.94 52.91 5.99
N LEU A 531 2.75 54.12 5.48
CA LEU A 531 1.97 54.39 4.27
C LEU A 531 2.90 55.13 3.30
N HIS A 532 3.15 54.53 2.13
CA HIS A 532 3.97 55.17 1.09
C HIS A 532 3.14 56.08 0.17
N GLY A 533 1.83 55.85 0.12
CA GLY A 533 0.88 56.63 -0.66
C GLY A 533 0.18 57.70 0.16
N GLU A 534 -0.90 58.23 -0.40
CA GLU A 534 -1.76 59.22 0.24
C GLU A 534 -2.66 58.57 1.30
N GLU A 535 -2.83 59.25 2.44
CA GLU A 535 -3.79 58.88 3.47
C GLU A 535 -4.94 59.89 3.49
N HIS A 536 -6.18 59.40 3.32
CA HIS A 536 -7.40 60.19 3.49
C HIS A 536 -8.18 59.68 4.70
N HIS A 537 -8.48 60.58 5.63
CA HIS A 537 -9.27 60.25 6.82
C HIS A 537 -10.43 61.22 7.01
N LEU A 538 -11.65 60.75 6.78
CA LEU A 538 -12.90 61.49 7.00
C LEU A 538 -13.65 60.92 8.20
N THR A 539 -13.88 61.75 9.21
CA THR A 539 -14.72 61.40 10.36
C THR A 539 -15.94 62.31 10.37
N HIS A 540 -17.14 61.74 10.15
CA HIS A 540 -18.40 62.50 10.23
C HIS A 540 -18.78 62.87 11.66
N GLY A 541 -18.44 62.01 12.63
CA GLY A 541 -18.68 62.23 14.05
C GLY A 541 -17.54 62.97 14.75
N ALA A 542 -17.59 62.98 16.08
CA ALA A 542 -16.51 63.53 16.89
C ALA A 542 -15.28 62.60 16.90
N ARG A 543 -14.09 63.15 16.62
CA ARG A 543 -12.80 62.51 16.88
C ARG A 543 -12.31 62.89 18.28
N LYS A 544 -12.15 61.90 19.16
CA LYS A 544 -11.57 62.08 20.51
C LYS A 544 -10.27 61.29 20.59
N THR A 545 -9.17 61.95 20.96
CA THR A 545 -7.85 61.35 21.13
C THR A 545 -7.35 61.65 22.53
N GLN A 546 -6.85 60.63 23.24
CA GLN A 546 -6.15 60.80 24.51
C GLN A 546 -4.82 60.07 24.42
N VAL A 547 -3.73 60.81 24.58
CA VAL A 547 -2.37 60.28 24.67
C VAL A 547 -1.93 60.44 26.12
N LEU A 548 -1.51 59.34 26.75
CA LEU A 548 -1.10 59.32 28.17
C LEU A 548 0.42 59.53 28.36
N ALA A 549 1.13 59.74 27.26
CA ALA A 549 2.56 59.97 27.17
C ALA A 549 2.80 61.10 26.14
N ASP A 550 4.00 61.14 25.55
CA ASP A 550 4.35 62.16 24.57
C ASP A 550 3.61 61.98 23.23
N ASP A 551 3.19 63.09 22.64
CA ASP A 551 2.63 63.16 21.28
C ASP A 551 3.54 64.08 20.44
N SER A 552 4.00 63.60 19.29
CA SER A 552 4.96 64.29 18.42
C SER A 552 4.48 64.28 16.97
N LEU A 553 4.45 65.47 16.35
CA LEU A 553 4.08 65.63 14.95
C LEU A 553 5.17 66.39 14.20
N THR A 554 5.68 65.79 13.12
CA THR A 554 6.63 66.42 12.20
C THR A 554 6.03 66.44 10.81
N VAL A 555 5.87 67.64 10.25
CA VAL A 555 5.36 67.85 8.89
C VAL A 555 6.46 68.57 8.10
N VAL A 556 7.06 67.90 7.12
CA VAL A 556 8.11 68.49 6.27
C VAL A 556 7.53 69.49 5.28
N GLY A 557 6.31 69.20 4.78
CA GLY A 557 5.55 70.08 3.91
C GLY A 557 4.71 71.10 4.69
N ASN A 558 3.50 71.33 4.21
CA ASN A 558 2.57 72.28 4.83
C ASN A 558 1.64 71.60 5.83
N GLN A 559 1.46 72.22 6.99
CA GLN A 559 0.39 71.88 7.92
C GLN A 559 -0.70 72.95 7.85
N HIS A 560 -1.95 72.55 7.56
CA HIS A 560 -3.11 73.44 7.56
C HIS A 560 -4.11 72.99 8.64
N ILE A 561 -4.46 73.88 9.56
CA ILE A 561 -5.46 73.64 10.60
C ILE A 561 -6.56 74.69 10.45
N SER A 562 -7.77 74.25 10.12
CA SER A 562 -8.97 75.10 10.09
C SER A 562 -10.01 74.51 11.05
N ALA A 563 -10.45 75.32 12.01
CA ALA A 563 -11.41 74.91 13.03
C ALA A 563 -12.28 76.10 13.44
N ALA A 564 -13.53 75.84 13.82
CA ALA A 564 -14.42 76.88 14.36
C ALA A 564 -13.90 77.46 15.69
N SER A 565 -13.17 76.66 16.48
CA SER A 565 -12.48 77.09 17.69
C SER A 565 -11.23 76.25 17.91
N HIS A 566 -10.13 76.89 18.31
CA HIS A 566 -8.85 76.23 18.58
C HIS A 566 -8.29 76.69 19.92
N LEU A 567 -8.13 75.75 20.86
CA LEU A 567 -7.55 76.00 22.18
C LEU A 567 -6.27 75.18 22.31
N VAL A 568 -5.16 75.86 22.58
CA VAL A 568 -3.89 75.24 22.97
C VAL A 568 -3.65 75.57 24.44
N SER A 569 -3.49 74.55 25.28
CA SER A 569 -3.21 74.70 26.70
C SER A 569 -2.08 73.76 27.09
N ALA A 570 -1.06 74.30 27.76
CA ALA A 570 0.08 73.55 28.27
C ALA A 570 0.33 73.93 29.73
N ALA A 571 0.69 72.96 30.56
CA ALA A 571 0.97 73.19 31.98
C ALA A 571 2.29 73.95 32.21
N THR A 572 3.23 73.86 31.27
CA THR A 572 4.57 74.47 31.37
C THR A 572 4.72 75.63 30.41
N GLN A 573 4.86 75.37 29.10
CA GLN A 573 5.17 76.38 28.09
C GLN A 573 4.52 76.03 26.73
N VAL A 574 4.18 77.06 25.95
CA VAL A 574 3.81 76.96 24.52
C VAL A 574 4.85 77.74 23.71
N HIS A 575 5.49 77.09 22.74
CA HIS A 575 6.52 77.68 21.89
C HIS A 575 6.02 77.81 20.45
N LEU A 576 6.04 79.04 19.92
CA LEU A 576 5.75 79.33 18.50
C LEU A 576 7.01 79.93 17.88
N HIS A 577 7.68 79.17 17.01
CA HIS A 577 8.95 79.57 16.38
C HIS A 577 8.86 79.46 14.85
N SER A 578 9.38 80.48 14.16
CA SER A 578 9.55 80.53 12.71
C SER A 578 10.91 81.15 12.39
N LYS A 579 11.58 80.65 11.34
CA LYS A 579 12.88 81.19 10.89
C LYS A 579 12.76 82.53 10.16
N VAL A 580 11.56 82.86 9.67
CA VAL A 580 11.30 84.08 8.89
C VAL A 580 10.28 84.92 9.64
N ASP A 581 8.99 84.59 9.55
CA ASP A 581 7.90 85.39 10.12
C ASP A 581 6.93 84.54 10.96
N VAL A 582 6.39 85.17 12.01
CA VAL A 582 5.18 84.71 12.73
C VAL A 582 4.10 85.76 12.52
N VAL A 583 3.02 85.40 11.84
CA VAL A 583 1.89 86.30 11.55
C VAL A 583 0.66 85.85 12.34
N ILE A 584 0.15 86.72 13.21
CA ILE A 584 -1.11 86.53 13.94
C ILE A 584 -2.12 87.53 13.38
N ASN A 585 -3.07 87.04 12.57
CA ASN A 585 -4.14 87.86 12.01
C ASN A 585 -5.46 87.56 12.75
N ALA A 586 -6.05 88.58 13.36
CA ALA A 586 -7.34 88.49 14.04
C ALA A 586 -8.31 89.52 13.45
N GLY A 587 -9.53 89.09 13.10
CA GLY A 587 -10.50 89.96 12.42
C GLY A 587 -11.08 91.09 13.29
N LEU A 588 -11.15 90.89 14.62
CA LEU A 588 -11.70 91.88 15.55
C LEU A 588 -10.71 92.28 16.64
N ASN A 589 -10.16 91.31 17.38
CA ASN A 589 -9.27 91.59 18.52
C ASN A 589 -8.13 90.58 18.60
N ALA A 590 -6.92 91.07 18.83
CA ALA A 590 -5.79 90.26 19.27
C ALA A 590 -5.32 90.76 20.64
N THR A 591 -5.35 89.89 21.66
CA THR A 591 -4.97 90.27 23.03
C THR A 591 -3.92 89.31 23.58
N ILE A 592 -2.84 89.87 24.12
CA ILE A 592 -1.82 89.14 24.87
C ILE A 592 -1.98 89.53 26.33
N LYS A 593 -2.09 88.55 27.25
CA LYS A 593 -2.21 88.78 28.69
C LYS A 593 -1.13 88.02 29.45
N ALA A 594 -0.51 88.66 30.44
CA ALA A 594 0.47 88.04 31.33
C ALA A 594 0.49 88.75 32.69
N GLY A 595 0.47 88.01 33.80
CA GLY A 595 0.60 88.57 35.16
C GLY A 595 -0.45 89.63 35.54
N GLY A 596 -1.64 89.58 34.93
CA GLY A 596 -2.70 90.61 35.10
C GLY A 596 -2.57 91.82 34.17
N HIS A 597 -1.45 91.98 33.47
CA HIS A 597 -1.24 92.99 32.43
C HIS A 597 -1.65 92.48 31.05
N TRP A 598 -1.90 93.40 30.12
CA TRP A 598 -2.31 93.04 28.77
C TRP A 598 -1.95 94.10 27.72
N ILE A 599 -1.80 93.63 26.48
CA ILE A 599 -1.75 94.43 25.25
C ILE A 599 -2.87 93.92 24.35
N SER A 600 -3.70 94.82 23.84
CA SER A 600 -4.82 94.50 22.95
C SER A 600 -4.80 95.37 21.71
N ILE A 601 -4.92 94.72 20.55
CA ILE A 601 -5.02 95.36 19.24
C ILE A 601 -6.47 95.18 18.78
N SER A 602 -7.11 96.28 18.41
CA SER A 602 -8.50 96.34 17.92
C SER A 602 -8.66 97.44 16.86
N PRO A 603 -9.81 97.55 16.17
CA PRO A 603 -10.08 98.65 15.24
C PRO A 603 -9.98 100.04 15.87
N ALA A 604 -10.10 100.16 17.20
CA ALA A 604 -9.97 101.43 17.91
C ALA A 604 -8.51 101.82 18.21
N GLY A 605 -7.54 100.93 18.00
CA GLY A 605 -6.12 101.18 18.24
C GLY A 605 -5.40 100.06 19.00
N ILE A 606 -4.16 100.35 19.40
CA ILE A 606 -3.31 99.51 20.24
C ILE A 606 -3.42 100.04 21.68
N PHE A 607 -3.96 99.22 22.58
CA PHE A 607 -4.16 99.55 23.98
C PHE A 607 -3.29 98.66 24.86
N SER A 608 -2.73 99.22 25.93
CA SER A 608 -1.95 98.50 26.93
C SER A 608 -2.45 98.85 28.31
N SER A 609 -2.48 97.87 29.23
CA SER A 609 -2.87 98.10 30.64
C SER A 609 -1.89 98.97 31.43
N VAL A 610 -0.65 99.08 30.93
CA VAL A 610 0.46 99.85 31.52
C VAL A 610 1.31 100.47 30.40
N PRO A 611 2.06 101.56 30.65
CA PRO A 611 2.98 102.13 29.65
C PRO A 611 4.02 101.09 29.15
N ILE A 612 4.30 101.08 27.84
CA ILE A 612 5.34 100.22 27.26
C ILE A 612 6.72 100.78 27.63
N GLN A 613 7.55 99.98 28.30
CA GLN A 613 8.90 100.35 28.71
C GLN A 613 9.93 99.87 27.67
N LEU A 614 10.91 100.72 27.35
CA LEU A 614 12.04 100.38 26.49
C LEU A 614 13.16 99.75 27.34
N GLY A 615 13.57 98.51 27.01
CA GLY A 615 14.57 97.74 27.74
C GLY A 615 14.01 96.43 28.34
N GLY A 616 14.88 95.63 28.99
CA GLY A 616 14.53 94.34 29.58
C GLY A 616 15.26 93.16 28.92
N VAL A 617 15.33 92.03 29.63
CA VAL A 617 15.94 90.79 29.14
C VAL A 617 14.82 89.81 28.79
N PRO A 618 14.84 89.21 27.59
CA PRO A 618 13.86 88.17 27.23
C PRO A 618 13.88 87.02 28.24
N VAL A 619 12.71 86.52 28.62
CA VAL A 619 12.63 85.28 29.40
C VAL A 619 13.09 84.13 28.52
N SER A 620 14.15 83.43 28.94
CA SER A 620 14.63 82.24 28.22
C SER A 620 13.61 81.12 28.38
N GLY A 621 13.03 80.68 27.27
CA GLY A 621 12.21 79.48 27.21
C GLY A 621 13.08 78.23 27.00
N MET A 622 12.62 77.07 27.48
CA MET A 622 13.26 75.80 27.14
C MET A 622 12.62 75.24 25.87
N PRO A 623 13.32 75.15 24.72
CA PRO A 623 12.72 74.64 23.51
C PRO A 623 12.31 73.17 23.70
N ALA A 624 11.09 72.83 23.26
CA ALA A 624 10.71 71.44 23.14
C ALA A 624 11.58 70.79 22.05
N VAL A 625 12.20 69.65 22.36
CA VAL A 625 12.96 68.84 21.41
C VAL A 625 12.12 67.59 21.12
N PRO A 626 11.30 67.57 20.06
CA PRO A 626 10.53 66.39 19.72
C PRO A 626 11.48 65.24 19.42
N GLY A 627 11.23 64.08 20.04
CA GLY A 627 11.92 62.85 19.68
C GLY A 627 11.59 62.48 18.23
N LEU A 628 12.61 62.10 17.45
CA LEU A 628 12.36 61.48 16.15
C LEU A 628 11.75 60.09 16.38
N PRO A 629 10.77 59.66 15.56
CA PRO A 629 10.32 58.28 15.58
C PRO A 629 11.52 57.34 15.44
N ALA A 630 11.58 56.29 16.27
CA ALA A 630 12.62 55.29 16.13
C ALA A 630 12.59 54.71 14.71
N ALA A 631 13.77 54.54 14.09
CA ALA A 631 13.86 53.89 12.79
C ALA A 631 13.24 52.48 12.90
N LEU A 632 12.26 52.20 12.05
CA LEU A 632 11.70 50.86 11.92
C LEU A 632 12.84 49.95 11.44
N ILE A 633 13.08 48.85 12.16
CA ILE A 633 14.00 47.82 11.69
C ILE A 633 13.37 47.25 10.41
N PRO A 634 14.07 47.27 9.26
CA PRO A 634 13.53 46.67 8.04
C PRO A 634 13.17 45.22 8.32
N GLN A 635 11.92 44.84 8.04
CA GLN A 635 11.56 43.43 8.10
C GLN A 635 12.41 42.70 7.07
N VAL A 636 13.27 41.81 7.55
CA VAL A 636 13.99 40.85 6.72
C VAL A 636 12.92 40.09 5.95
N ALA A 637 12.91 40.24 4.63
CA ALA A 637 12.09 39.40 3.76
C ALA A 637 12.28 37.95 4.19
N LEU A 638 11.18 37.21 4.34
CA LEU A 638 11.28 35.76 4.45
C LEU A 638 12.19 35.30 3.30
N PRO A 639 13.23 34.48 3.57
CA PRO A 639 14.06 33.97 2.50
C PRO A 639 13.09 33.38 1.46
N ALA A 640 13.23 33.83 0.21
CA ALA A 640 12.64 33.11 -0.90
C ALA A 640 13.02 31.63 -0.67
N ASN A 641 12.04 30.72 -0.79
CA ASN A 641 12.30 29.29 -0.71
C ASN A 641 13.62 29.02 -1.42
N PRO A 642 14.63 28.41 -0.76
CA PRO A 642 15.86 28.11 -1.46
C PRO A 642 15.45 27.34 -2.70
N SER A 643 15.83 27.86 -3.86
CA SER A 643 15.77 27.07 -5.08
C SER A 643 16.45 25.74 -4.73
N LEU A 644 15.77 24.62 -4.98
CA LEU A 644 16.36 23.28 -4.86
C LEU A 644 17.57 23.08 -5.78
N ILE A 645 17.91 24.12 -6.56
CA ILE A 645 19.08 24.26 -7.40
C ILE A 645 20.04 25.21 -6.67
N PRO A 646 21.19 24.72 -6.16
CA PRO A 646 22.25 25.56 -5.62
C PRO A 646 22.65 26.65 -6.61
N ASP A 647 23.00 27.86 -6.16
CA ASP A 647 23.39 29.01 -7.02
C ASP A 647 24.49 28.68 -8.05
N VAL A 648 25.29 27.65 -7.76
CA VAL A 648 26.35 27.12 -8.62
C VAL A 648 25.80 26.41 -9.87
N GLN A 649 24.62 25.76 -9.76
CA GLN A 649 23.92 25.16 -10.89
C GLN A 649 23.15 26.20 -11.71
N LEU A 650 22.60 27.25 -11.09
CA LEU A 650 21.98 28.37 -11.82
C LEU A 650 23.01 29.07 -12.72
N ASN A 651 24.20 29.38 -12.20
CA ASN A 651 25.29 29.97 -12.98
C ASN A 651 25.79 29.06 -14.12
N ALA A 652 25.66 27.73 -13.99
CA ALA A 652 26.03 26.80 -15.04
C ALA A 652 24.98 26.77 -16.17
N ILE A 653 23.70 26.84 -15.81
CA ILE A 653 22.58 26.93 -16.76
C ILE A 653 22.64 28.26 -17.53
N GLU A 654 22.87 29.38 -16.85
CA GLU A 654 23.00 30.71 -17.47
C GLU A 654 24.21 30.81 -18.41
N ARG A 655 25.27 30.03 -18.17
CA ARG A 655 26.48 29.96 -19.01
C ARG A 655 26.43 28.84 -20.07
N GLY A 656 25.33 28.09 -20.14
CA GLY A 656 25.15 27.01 -21.12
C GLY A 656 26.10 25.81 -20.95
N VAL A 657 26.63 25.60 -19.74
CA VAL A 657 27.55 24.49 -19.43
C VAL A 657 26.81 23.34 -18.75
N SER A 658 27.10 22.11 -19.16
CA SER A 658 26.35 20.91 -18.76
C SER A 658 26.53 20.51 -17.29
N PHE A 659 27.55 21.05 -16.62
CA PHE A 659 27.89 20.75 -15.23
C PHE A 659 28.41 22.00 -14.53
N CYS A 660 28.12 22.16 -13.24
CA CYS A 660 28.72 23.23 -12.44
C CYS A 660 30.17 22.90 -12.05
N GLN A 661 30.96 23.92 -11.70
CA GLN A 661 32.38 23.78 -11.36
C GLN A 661 32.63 22.76 -10.24
N VAL A 662 31.75 22.73 -9.22
CA VAL A 662 31.80 21.77 -8.11
C VAL A 662 31.65 20.32 -8.60
N CYS A 663 30.73 20.06 -9.54
CA CYS A 663 30.57 18.73 -10.13
C CYS A 663 31.76 18.36 -11.02
N ALA A 664 32.37 19.32 -11.71
CA ALA A 664 33.56 19.09 -12.53
C ALA A 664 34.79 18.76 -11.67
N ASP A 665 34.93 19.40 -10.52
CA ASP A 665 36.04 19.17 -9.59
C ASP A 665 35.85 17.85 -8.81
N ALA A 666 34.64 17.52 -8.37
CA ALA A 666 34.33 16.21 -7.78
C ALA A 666 34.57 15.05 -8.75
N ARG A 667 34.37 15.26 -10.06
CA ARG A 667 34.68 14.26 -11.09
C ARG A 667 36.19 14.05 -11.28
N LYS A 668 37.02 15.07 -11.03
CA LYS A 668 38.48 14.96 -11.05
C LYS A 668 39.04 14.27 -9.81
N GLU A 669 38.35 14.33 -8.68
CA GLU A 669 38.72 13.57 -7.47
C GLU A 669 38.31 12.08 -7.54
N LEU A 670 37.40 11.73 -8.47
CA LEU A 670 36.93 10.37 -8.71
C LEU A 670 37.61 9.67 -9.92
N SER A 671 38.59 10.33 -10.54
CA SER A 671 39.44 9.82 -11.64
C SER A 671 40.89 9.80 -11.23
#